data_AF-A0A932DAT3-F1
#
_entry.id   AF-A0A932DAT3-F1
#
_cell.length_a   1.000
_cell.length_b   1.000
_cell.length_c   1.000
_cell.angle_alpha   90.00
_cell.angle_beta   90.00
_cell.angle_gamma   90.00
#
_symmetry.space_group_name_H-M   'P 1'
#
loop_
_entity.id
_entity.type
_entity.pdbx_description
1 polymer ?
#
loop_
_entity_poly.entity_id
_entity_poly.type
_entity_poly.pdbx_seq_one_letter_code
_entity_poly.pdbx_strand_id
1 'polypeptide(L)'
;MNLTAHLFEAVLKCPTKYWLRARGEAGSGNEYADWFRSQNESYRTDASKRLLASQPPHECAASAPDPAALKTAKWRLAVDVDLAAPFREAESQSRDPGRPSPPQSEISNLRSQIPTPTHASLANVLLPEGMSGGTPPDSIRTAETSALQSRLHALERLPAEGRGKPAQFVPIRFIFRNKLTKDDRLLLAFDALVLAEALGREVNLGKIIHGDDHATLKVKTAALAGEVRKRLEKIAALLSSPAPPDLVLNRHCPECEFRDRCRQKAIEKDDLSLLAGMSEQERQKLRSKGIFTVTQLSYTFRPRRRPKRQRDKREKYHHSLKALAIREKKIHIVGSPELKIEGTPVYLDVEGLPDRDFYYLIGLRIGNGDSAVRHSLWADTVEDEGKIWREFLAILDTVEKPVLIHYGRYETTFLRRMSERHGNPAERSVAATGIASPVNLLSVIFAQIYFPVSSNGLKDTAGFLGFTWANADFSGLNSVAWRHRWEELLDGTTKVKLLTYNAQDCEALSLMTDRVGQLVGQLVAESSTQSGGAHVVHADAEQFHAKSKWRAFISPVNGFEKINAAAHWDYQRHRVYARSATAAKRAAPPHPRSLRPEQAQLVIVWPASHGCPKCQRKVRSKATKKSTTVHDIVFGRHSLKRRVVKHVFRTYHCRQCRVDFGMEERFRLFRQYGWNLVAYLFFQLVELNIPQLTVVRHFNRLFRFDRSTSTLNNMKTRVTGYYGETKQRILEHIIRGRLVHADETRANSKGKTGFV
;
A
#
# COMPACT_ATOMS: atom_id res chain seq x y z
N MET A 1 -10.80 -29.29 -7.53
CA MET A 1 -11.05 -28.13 -8.45
C MET A 1 -10.03 -28.13 -9.58
N ASN A 2 -10.46 -27.92 -10.83
CA ASN A 2 -9.59 -27.95 -12.01
C ASN A 2 -9.09 -26.55 -12.39
N LEU A 3 -7.80 -26.43 -12.69
CA LEU A 3 -7.14 -25.19 -13.08
C LEU A 3 -7.03 -25.11 -14.60
N THR A 4 -7.90 -24.31 -15.23
CA THR A 4 -7.92 -24.15 -16.69
C THR A 4 -7.02 -23.01 -17.17
N ALA A 5 -6.63 -23.02 -18.45
CA ALA A 5 -5.87 -21.92 -19.05
C ALA A 5 -6.59 -20.56 -18.97
N HIS A 6 -7.93 -20.57 -19.07
CA HIS A 6 -8.78 -19.37 -18.92
C HIS A 6 -8.78 -18.81 -17.49
N LEU A 7 -8.71 -19.70 -16.49
CA LEU A 7 -8.55 -19.34 -15.10
C LEU A 7 -7.14 -18.82 -14.82
N PHE A 8 -6.11 -19.41 -15.41
CA PHE A 8 -4.74 -18.91 -15.34
C PHE A 8 -4.62 -17.51 -15.95
N GLU A 9 -5.20 -17.27 -17.13
CA GLU A 9 -5.27 -15.93 -17.74
C GLU A 9 -5.93 -14.91 -16.80
N ALA A 10 -7.05 -15.28 -16.19
CA ALA A 10 -7.77 -14.40 -15.28
C ALA A 10 -6.90 -13.97 -14.08
N VAL A 11 -6.07 -14.86 -13.52
CA VAL A 11 -5.19 -14.51 -12.39
C VAL A 11 -4.03 -13.61 -12.82
N LEU A 12 -3.51 -13.76 -14.05
CA LEU A 12 -2.45 -12.89 -14.57
C LEU A 12 -2.92 -11.45 -14.62
N LYS A 13 -4.20 -11.25 -14.94
CA LYS A 13 -4.82 -9.92 -15.06
C LYS A 13 -5.35 -9.37 -13.73
N CYS A 14 -6.09 -10.17 -12.96
CA CYS A 14 -6.78 -9.72 -11.76
C CYS A 14 -7.19 -10.89 -10.84
N PRO A 15 -6.70 -10.96 -9.58
CA PRO A 15 -7.10 -11.99 -8.61
C PRO A 15 -8.61 -12.02 -8.33
N THR A 16 -9.29 -10.86 -8.32
CA THR A 16 -10.74 -10.80 -8.14
C THR A 16 -11.49 -11.39 -9.34
N LYS A 17 -11.08 -11.08 -10.58
CA LYS A 17 -11.66 -11.66 -11.81
C LYS A 17 -11.53 -13.18 -11.77
N TYR A 18 -10.35 -13.66 -11.40
CA TYR A 18 -10.09 -15.08 -11.22
C TYR A 18 -11.04 -15.72 -10.20
N TRP A 19 -11.13 -15.18 -8.98
CA TRP A 19 -11.98 -15.72 -7.92
C TRP A 19 -13.47 -15.76 -8.31
N LEU A 20 -13.95 -14.72 -8.98
CA LEU A 20 -15.34 -14.65 -9.47
C LEU A 20 -15.60 -15.75 -10.51
N ARG A 21 -14.73 -15.89 -11.53
CA ARG A 21 -14.86 -16.95 -12.54
C ARG A 21 -14.78 -18.34 -11.95
N ALA A 22 -13.89 -18.57 -10.98
CA ALA A 22 -13.76 -19.85 -10.31
C ALA A 22 -15.03 -20.28 -9.55
N ARG A 23 -15.88 -19.32 -9.15
CA ARG A 23 -17.18 -19.57 -8.50
C ARG A 23 -18.38 -19.55 -9.46
N GLY A 24 -18.15 -19.47 -10.77
CA GLY A 24 -19.22 -19.44 -11.77
C GLY A 24 -20.02 -18.13 -11.78
N GLU A 25 -19.47 -17.05 -11.24
CA GLU A 25 -20.13 -15.75 -11.21
C GLU A 25 -20.19 -15.13 -12.61
N ALA A 26 -21.37 -14.68 -13.02
CA ALA A 26 -21.54 -13.99 -14.30
C ALA A 26 -20.99 -12.55 -14.26
N GLY A 27 -20.36 -12.14 -15.35
CA GLY A 27 -19.98 -10.75 -15.60
C GLY A 27 -21.21 -9.89 -15.91
N SER A 28 -21.12 -8.59 -15.68
CA SER A 28 -22.16 -7.62 -16.08
C SER A 28 -22.13 -7.30 -17.59
N GLY A 29 -21.18 -7.88 -18.33
CA GLY A 29 -20.94 -7.60 -19.74
C GLY A 29 -19.93 -6.46 -19.93
N ASN A 30 -19.24 -6.45 -21.07
CA ASN A 30 -18.36 -5.37 -21.50
C ASN A 30 -18.13 -5.51 -23.01
N GLU A 31 -18.65 -4.56 -23.80
CA GLU A 31 -18.61 -4.59 -25.28
C GLU A 31 -17.20 -4.88 -25.80
N TYR A 32 -16.18 -4.21 -25.26
CA TYR A 32 -14.79 -4.45 -25.64
C TYR A 32 -14.32 -5.88 -25.29
N ALA A 33 -14.66 -6.37 -24.10
CA ALA A 33 -14.26 -7.72 -23.68
C ALA A 33 -14.93 -8.80 -24.54
N ASP A 34 -16.19 -8.58 -24.92
CA ASP A 34 -16.96 -9.48 -25.78
C ASP A 34 -16.41 -9.48 -27.21
N TRP A 35 -16.18 -8.29 -27.77
CA TRP A 35 -15.50 -8.12 -29.06
C TRP A 35 -14.12 -8.77 -29.06
N PHE A 36 -13.28 -8.51 -28.05
CA PHE A 36 -11.93 -9.05 -27.97
C PHE A 36 -11.91 -10.59 -27.89
N ARG A 37 -12.87 -11.19 -27.18
CA ARG A 37 -13.03 -12.66 -27.15
C ARG A 37 -13.43 -13.20 -28.52
N SER A 38 -14.40 -12.56 -29.18
CA SER A 38 -14.84 -12.93 -30.54
C SER A 38 -13.69 -12.89 -31.53
N GLN A 39 -12.89 -11.83 -31.52
CA GLN A 39 -11.74 -11.66 -32.41
C GLN A 39 -10.66 -12.72 -32.19
N ASN A 40 -10.34 -13.05 -30.94
CA ASN A 40 -9.39 -14.15 -30.68
C ASN A 40 -9.91 -15.50 -31.15
N GLU A 41 -11.21 -15.77 -31.01
CA GLU A 41 -11.81 -17.03 -31.44
C GLU A 41 -11.88 -17.15 -32.97
N SER A 42 -12.24 -16.06 -33.64
CA SER A 42 -12.22 -15.96 -35.11
C SER A 42 -10.80 -16.19 -35.64
N TYR A 43 -9.83 -15.43 -35.12
CA TYR A 43 -8.43 -15.57 -35.50
C TYR A 43 -7.88 -16.98 -35.22
N ARG A 44 -8.24 -17.57 -34.08
CA ARG A 44 -7.87 -18.95 -33.73
C ARG A 44 -8.40 -19.96 -34.74
N THR A 45 -9.65 -19.82 -35.14
CA THR A 45 -10.30 -20.70 -36.12
C THR A 45 -9.62 -20.58 -37.49
N ASP A 46 -9.38 -19.36 -37.96
CA ASP A 46 -8.78 -19.12 -39.28
C ASP A 46 -7.31 -19.52 -39.33
N ALA A 47 -6.53 -19.17 -38.31
CA ALA A 47 -5.14 -19.57 -38.20
C ALA A 47 -4.98 -21.10 -38.08
N SER A 48 -5.91 -21.79 -37.40
CA SER A 48 -5.94 -23.26 -37.35
C SER A 48 -6.19 -23.87 -38.72
N LYS A 49 -7.18 -23.38 -39.48
CA LYS A 49 -7.45 -23.82 -40.86
C LYS A 49 -6.22 -23.63 -41.75
N ARG A 50 -5.59 -22.45 -41.68
CA ARG A 50 -4.39 -22.13 -42.46
C ARG A 50 -3.23 -23.04 -42.11
N LEU A 51 -3.03 -23.31 -40.82
CA LEU A 51 -1.96 -24.19 -40.34
C LEU A 51 -2.18 -25.64 -40.82
N LEU A 52 -3.42 -26.15 -40.74
CA LEU A 52 -3.77 -27.48 -41.26
C LEU A 52 -3.57 -27.58 -42.78
N ALA A 53 -3.95 -26.55 -43.54
CA ALA A 53 -3.76 -26.52 -44.99
C ALA A 53 -2.28 -26.50 -45.43
N SER A 54 -1.36 -26.12 -44.52
CA SER A 54 0.09 -26.12 -44.79
C SER A 54 0.73 -27.51 -44.74
N GLN A 55 0.00 -28.54 -44.28
CA GLN A 55 0.50 -29.91 -44.14
C GLN A 55 -0.35 -30.87 -44.99
N PRO A 56 0.23 -31.98 -45.48
CA PRO A 56 -0.54 -33.03 -46.14
C PRO A 56 -1.64 -33.58 -45.21
N PRO A 57 -2.88 -33.84 -45.68
CA PRO A 57 -3.98 -34.31 -44.83
C PRO A 57 -3.68 -35.55 -43.99
N HIS A 58 -2.83 -36.46 -44.51
CA HIS A 58 -2.42 -37.68 -43.81
C HIS A 58 -1.40 -37.43 -42.67
N GLU A 59 -0.77 -36.25 -42.64
CA GLU A 59 0.10 -35.79 -41.54
C GLU A 59 -0.67 -35.00 -40.48
N CYS A 60 -1.96 -34.72 -40.69
CA CYS A 60 -2.81 -34.03 -39.73
C CYS A 60 -3.70 -35.02 -38.95
N ALA A 61 -4.00 -34.71 -37.69
CA ALA A 61 -5.02 -35.45 -36.95
C ALA A 61 -6.41 -35.20 -37.55
N ALA A 62 -7.17 -36.28 -37.82
CA ALA A 62 -8.51 -36.19 -38.42
C ALA A 62 -9.56 -35.58 -37.47
N SER A 63 -9.33 -35.67 -36.15
CA SER A 63 -10.14 -35.09 -35.08
C SER A 63 -9.23 -34.70 -33.91
N ALA A 64 -9.78 -33.99 -32.92
CA ALA A 64 -9.07 -33.70 -31.67
C ALA A 64 -8.52 -35.01 -31.08
N PRO A 65 -7.19 -35.17 -30.98
CA PRO A 65 -6.58 -36.44 -30.61
C PRO A 65 -6.81 -36.73 -29.13
N ASP A 66 -7.02 -38.00 -28.80
CA ASP A 66 -7.10 -38.45 -27.40
C ASP A 66 -5.77 -38.14 -26.68
N PRO A 67 -5.78 -37.37 -25.58
CA PRO A 67 -4.60 -37.13 -24.75
C PRO A 67 -3.83 -38.41 -24.36
N ALA A 68 -4.50 -39.54 -24.17
CA ALA A 68 -3.85 -40.82 -23.85
C ALA A 68 -3.03 -41.40 -25.03
N ALA A 69 -3.39 -41.06 -26.26
CA ALA A 69 -2.76 -41.54 -27.49
C ALA A 69 -1.64 -40.63 -28.01
N LEU A 70 -1.35 -39.50 -27.36
CA LEU A 70 -0.32 -38.55 -27.81
C LEU A 70 1.07 -39.17 -27.94
N LYS A 71 1.42 -40.13 -27.06
CA LYS A 71 2.73 -40.80 -27.06
C LYS A 71 2.95 -41.69 -28.28
N THR A 72 1.87 -42.24 -28.84
CA THR A 72 1.88 -43.16 -29.99
C THR A 72 1.44 -42.47 -31.29
N ALA A 73 1.18 -41.16 -31.23
CA ALA A 73 0.75 -40.36 -32.36
C ALA A 73 1.73 -40.44 -33.55
N LYS A 74 1.16 -40.65 -34.74
CA LYS A 74 1.88 -40.65 -36.04
C LYS A 74 1.67 -39.37 -36.83
N TRP A 75 0.66 -38.57 -36.48
CA TRP A 75 0.43 -37.26 -37.08
C TRP A 75 1.55 -36.28 -36.71
N ARG A 76 1.75 -35.28 -37.55
CA ARG A 76 2.67 -34.17 -37.38
C ARG A 76 1.98 -32.95 -36.78
N LEU A 77 0.70 -32.74 -37.06
CA LEU A 77 -0.06 -31.60 -36.57
C LEU A 77 -1.44 -32.02 -36.04
N ALA A 78 -1.83 -31.46 -34.90
CA ALA A 78 -3.18 -31.53 -34.37
C ALA A 78 -3.65 -30.14 -33.92
N VAL A 79 -4.96 -29.90 -33.96
CA VAL A 79 -5.61 -28.69 -33.44
C VAL A 79 -6.59 -29.09 -32.34
N ASP A 80 -6.95 -28.14 -31.48
CA ASP A 80 -7.96 -28.35 -30.43
C ASP A 80 -7.67 -29.54 -29.51
N VAL A 81 -6.44 -29.64 -29.01
CA VAL A 81 -6.03 -30.76 -28.14
C VAL A 81 -6.37 -30.43 -26.68
N ASP A 82 -7.38 -31.09 -26.13
CA ASP A 82 -7.72 -30.99 -24.71
C ASP A 82 -6.80 -31.88 -23.86
N LEU A 83 -6.20 -31.28 -22.84
CA LEU A 83 -5.29 -31.94 -21.92
C LEU A 83 -5.75 -31.76 -20.48
N ALA A 84 -5.63 -32.84 -19.70
CA ALA A 84 -5.75 -32.81 -18.25
C ALA A 84 -4.55 -33.54 -17.64
N ALA A 85 -3.92 -32.93 -16.63
CA ALA A 85 -2.80 -33.52 -15.92
C ALA A 85 -2.90 -33.25 -14.41
N PRO A 86 -2.44 -34.16 -13.54
CA PRO A 86 -2.45 -33.93 -12.10
C PRO A 86 -1.53 -32.76 -11.74
N PHE A 87 -2.00 -31.84 -10.89
CA PHE A 87 -1.15 -30.80 -10.32
C PHE A 87 -0.33 -31.39 -9.18
N ARG A 88 0.98 -31.58 -9.39
CA ARG A 88 1.92 -31.95 -8.33
C ARG A 88 2.58 -30.67 -7.79
N GLU A 89 2.28 -30.32 -6.54
CA GLU A 89 3.04 -29.29 -5.85
C GLU A 89 4.51 -29.73 -5.82
N ALA A 90 5.42 -28.85 -6.25
CA ALA A 90 6.82 -29.19 -6.27
C ALA A 90 7.28 -29.45 -4.84
N GLU A 91 7.63 -30.70 -4.53
CA GLU A 91 8.39 -31.01 -3.32
C GLU A 91 9.60 -30.07 -3.30
N SER A 92 9.69 -29.25 -2.26
CA SER A 92 10.84 -28.40 -2.02
C SER A 92 12.09 -29.29 -1.99
N GLN A 93 12.86 -29.27 -3.07
CA GLN A 93 14.15 -29.94 -3.13
C GLN A 93 15.13 -29.21 -2.18
N SER A 94 15.03 -29.51 -0.90
CA SER A 94 16.15 -29.43 0.03
C SER A 94 16.96 -30.72 -0.12
N ARG A 95 17.67 -30.86 -1.24
CA ARG A 95 18.77 -31.82 -1.33
C ARG A 95 20.00 -31.17 -0.72
N ASP A 96 20.17 -31.37 0.58
CA ASP A 96 21.45 -31.22 1.26
C ASP A 96 22.21 -32.55 1.10
N PRO A 97 23.26 -32.63 0.25
CA PRO A 97 23.95 -33.89 0.00
C PRO A 97 24.99 -34.10 1.11
N GLY A 98 24.59 -34.63 2.27
CA GLY A 98 25.56 -34.87 3.32
C GLY A 98 25.04 -35.24 4.70
N ARG A 99 24.09 -36.18 4.84
CA ARG A 99 23.92 -36.88 6.11
C ARG A 99 23.26 -38.25 5.95
N PRO A 100 23.84 -39.35 6.44
CA PRO A 100 23.16 -40.64 6.46
C PRO A 100 22.06 -40.63 7.52
N SER A 101 20.90 -41.18 7.17
CA SER A 101 19.77 -41.43 8.05
C SER A 101 20.13 -42.50 9.10
N PRO A 102 19.73 -42.39 10.37
CA PRO A 102 19.89 -43.47 11.33
C PRO A 102 18.80 -44.55 11.12
N PRO A 103 19.10 -45.82 11.41
CA PRO A 103 18.18 -46.92 11.18
C PRO A 103 17.01 -46.93 12.19
N GLN A 104 15.84 -47.31 11.69
CA GLN A 104 14.65 -47.60 12.49
C GLN A 104 14.77 -48.97 13.14
N SER A 105 14.97 -49.01 14.46
CA SER A 105 14.49 -50.12 15.31
C SER A 105 14.74 -49.79 16.79
N GLU A 106 13.71 -50.04 17.60
CA GLU A 106 13.74 -50.19 19.08
C GLU A 106 13.82 -48.90 19.92
N ILE A 107 12.73 -48.59 20.61
CA ILE A 107 12.56 -48.80 22.07
C ILE A 107 11.30 -48.02 22.49
N SER A 108 10.20 -48.74 22.57
CA SER A 108 9.15 -48.54 23.56
C SER A 108 9.74 -48.71 24.96
N ASN A 109 9.51 -47.74 25.85
CA ASN A 109 9.39 -47.83 27.32
C ASN A 109 10.08 -46.64 27.99
N LEU A 110 9.28 -45.73 28.56
CA LEU A 110 9.35 -45.37 29.98
C LEU A 110 8.28 -44.32 30.30
N ARG A 111 7.19 -44.81 30.91
CA ARG A 111 6.25 -44.01 31.69
C ARG A 111 6.86 -43.67 33.04
N SER A 112 6.36 -42.57 33.60
CA SER A 112 6.25 -42.20 35.03
C SER A 112 7.44 -41.53 35.73
N GLN A 113 7.24 -40.25 36.10
CA GLN A 113 7.38 -39.70 37.47
C GLN A 113 6.97 -38.19 37.51
N ILE A 114 5.68 -37.91 37.87
CA ILE A 114 5.09 -37.06 38.96
C ILE A 114 5.78 -35.70 39.35
N PRO A 115 5.11 -34.62 39.90
CA PRO A 115 3.69 -34.34 40.27
C PRO A 115 3.07 -32.98 39.82
N THR A 116 1.75 -32.87 39.97
CA THR A 116 0.88 -31.67 40.01
C THR A 116 0.78 -31.01 41.39
N PRO A 117 0.30 -29.74 41.47
CA PRO A 117 -0.81 -29.38 42.39
C PRO A 117 -1.83 -28.40 41.72
N THR A 118 -3.12 -28.75 41.53
CA THR A 118 -4.33 -28.63 42.40
C THR A 118 -5.11 -27.30 42.41
N HIS A 119 -6.44 -27.45 42.24
CA HIS A 119 -7.60 -26.60 42.62
C HIS A 119 -7.91 -25.33 41.77
N ALA A 120 -9.15 -24.97 41.42
CA ALA A 120 -10.49 -25.55 41.64
C ALA A 120 -11.55 -24.85 40.74
N SER A 121 -12.59 -25.62 40.39
CA SER A 121 -14.04 -25.30 40.33
C SER A 121 -14.56 -23.99 39.69
N LEU A 122 -15.43 -24.11 38.68
CA LEU A 122 -16.89 -23.93 38.85
C LEU A 122 -17.67 -24.38 37.59
N ALA A 123 -18.77 -25.07 37.85
CA ALA A 123 -19.66 -25.75 36.91
C ALA A 123 -20.70 -24.83 36.24
N ASN A 124 -21.20 -25.24 35.06
CA ASN A 124 -22.63 -25.47 34.74
C ASN A 124 -22.83 -25.50 33.20
N VAL A 125 -23.19 -26.64 32.58
CA VAL A 125 -24.53 -27.31 32.50
C VAL A 125 -25.30 -26.86 31.24
N LEU A 126 -25.30 -27.72 30.21
CA LEU A 126 -26.49 -28.31 29.53
C LEU A 126 -26.14 -28.86 28.12
N LEU A 127 -26.19 -30.19 28.01
CA LEU A 127 -26.46 -30.92 26.77
C LEU A 127 -27.99 -30.96 26.53
N PRO A 128 -28.41 -31.39 25.34
CA PRO A 128 -29.14 -32.66 25.31
C PRO A 128 -28.63 -33.64 24.25
N GLU A 129 -28.73 -34.91 24.61
CA GLU A 129 -28.43 -36.10 23.81
C GLU A 129 -29.55 -36.43 22.82
N GLY A 130 -29.17 -37.16 21.76
CA GLY A 130 -30.09 -37.86 20.87
C GLY A 130 -29.32 -38.78 19.92
N MET A 131 -29.16 -40.04 20.31
CA MET A 131 -28.49 -41.11 19.56
C MET A 131 -29.32 -41.59 18.36
N SER A 132 -28.68 -41.87 17.23
CA SER A 132 -28.94 -43.10 16.47
C SER A 132 -27.77 -43.43 15.54
N GLY A 133 -27.39 -44.70 15.53
CA GLY A 133 -26.17 -45.22 14.95
C GLY A 133 -26.18 -45.36 13.43
N GLY A 134 -24.98 -45.64 12.93
CA GLY A 134 -24.71 -45.98 11.55
C GLY A 134 -23.28 -45.58 11.20
N THR A 135 -22.33 -46.46 11.49
CA THR A 135 -21.01 -46.46 10.84
C THR A 135 -21.17 -46.94 9.40
N PRO A 136 -20.85 -46.14 8.37
CA PRO A 136 -20.48 -46.65 7.06
C PRO A 136 -18.94 -46.69 6.95
N PRO A 137 -18.40 -47.48 6.04
CA PRO A 137 -16.99 -47.86 6.03
C PRO A 137 -16.09 -46.66 5.74
N ASP A 138 -14.83 -46.78 6.17
CA ASP A 138 -13.69 -45.96 5.76
C ASP A 138 -13.65 -45.83 4.24
N SER A 139 -14.36 -44.83 3.73
CA SER A 139 -14.03 -44.22 2.47
C SER A 139 -12.74 -43.46 2.73
N ILE A 140 -11.63 -44.07 2.33
CA ILE A 140 -10.42 -43.34 1.95
C ILE A 140 -10.93 -42.18 1.10
N ARG A 141 -10.98 -40.98 1.69
CA ARG A 141 -11.08 -39.74 0.93
C ARG A 141 -9.85 -39.74 0.06
N THR A 142 -9.98 -40.24 -1.16
CA THR A 142 -9.12 -39.87 -2.27
C THR A 142 -9.10 -38.35 -2.25
N ALA A 143 -7.97 -37.77 -1.84
CA ALA A 143 -7.75 -36.35 -2.00
C ALA A 143 -8.06 -36.04 -3.45
N GLU A 144 -9.10 -35.25 -3.72
CA GLU A 144 -9.39 -34.76 -5.07
C GLU A 144 -8.16 -33.98 -5.53
N THR A 145 -7.24 -34.66 -6.23
CA THR A 145 -6.06 -34.06 -6.79
C THR A 145 -6.52 -33.02 -7.80
N SER A 146 -6.26 -31.74 -7.53
CA SER A 146 -6.53 -30.67 -8.49
C SER A 146 -5.85 -30.99 -9.81
N ALA A 147 -6.61 -31.02 -10.91
CA ALA A 147 -6.05 -31.24 -12.25
C ALA A 147 -5.78 -29.90 -12.93
N LEU A 148 -4.62 -29.76 -13.56
CA LEU A 148 -4.37 -28.73 -14.57
C LEU A 148 -5.07 -29.13 -15.86
N GLN A 149 -5.74 -28.18 -16.51
CA GLN A 149 -6.42 -28.38 -17.78
C GLN A 149 -6.02 -27.30 -18.77
N SER A 150 -5.71 -27.68 -20.00
CA SER A 150 -5.53 -26.73 -21.10
C SER A 150 -6.08 -27.29 -22.40
N ARG A 151 -6.69 -26.41 -23.19
CA ARG A 151 -7.03 -26.66 -24.60
C ARG A 151 -5.93 -26.04 -25.44
N LEU A 152 -5.02 -26.88 -25.94
CA LEU A 152 -3.97 -26.41 -26.85
C LEU A 152 -4.61 -26.03 -28.17
N HIS A 153 -4.32 -24.82 -28.67
CA HIS A 153 -4.89 -24.39 -29.93
C HIS A 153 -4.36 -25.25 -31.10
N ALA A 154 -3.05 -25.51 -31.11
CA ALA A 154 -2.45 -26.53 -31.96
C ALA A 154 -1.24 -27.19 -31.28
N LEU A 155 -0.89 -28.38 -31.75
CA LEU A 155 0.21 -29.19 -31.26
C LEU A 155 0.98 -29.76 -32.46
N GLU A 156 2.26 -29.42 -32.56
CA GLU A 156 3.15 -29.92 -33.59
C GLU A 156 4.08 -30.98 -33.01
N ARG A 157 4.19 -32.11 -33.71
CA ARG A 157 5.11 -33.20 -33.39
C ARG A 157 6.29 -33.16 -34.36
N LEU A 158 7.46 -32.86 -33.84
CA LEU A 158 8.72 -32.90 -34.58
C LEU A 158 9.34 -34.30 -34.50
N PRO A 159 9.89 -34.83 -35.61
CA PRO A 159 10.58 -36.11 -35.61
C PRO A 159 11.80 -36.07 -34.69
N ALA A 160 12.21 -37.23 -34.19
CA ALA A 160 13.37 -37.35 -33.32
C ALA A 160 14.67 -36.97 -34.03
N GLU A 161 15.46 -36.08 -33.43
CA GLU A 161 16.81 -35.74 -33.90
C GLU A 161 17.82 -36.84 -33.51
N GLY A 162 17.78 -37.96 -34.23
CA GLY A 162 18.75 -39.08 -34.14
C GLY A 162 18.19 -40.40 -33.57
N ARG A 163 18.98 -41.47 -33.70
CA ARG A 163 18.61 -42.81 -33.18
C ARG A 163 18.41 -42.76 -31.66
N GLY A 164 17.24 -43.18 -31.20
CA GLY A 164 16.92 -43.34 -29.77
C GLY A 164 16.36 -42.12 -29.04
N LYS A 165 16.23 -40.95 -29.69
CA LYS A 165 15.58 -39.79 -29.06
C LYS A 165 14.05 -39.85 -29.24
N PRO A 166 13.26 -39.41 -28.25
CA PRO A 166 11.82 -39.28 -28.41
C PRO A 166 11.46 -38.14 -29.35
N ALA A 167 10.31 -38.24 -30.03
CA ALA A 167 9.72 -37.13 -30.78
C ALA A 167 9.48 -35.93 -29.84
N GLN A 168 9.73 -34.72 -30.35
CA GLN A 168 9.50 -33.48 -29.61
C GLN A 168 8.10 -32.95 -29.92
N PHE A 169 7.41 -32.47 -28.89
CA PHE A 169 6.09 -31.85 -29.01
C PHE A 169 6.20 -30.35 -28.76
N VAL A 170 5.58 -29.55 -29.62
CA VAL A 170 5.62 -28.08 -29.57
C VAL A 170 4.19 -27.55 -29.54
N PRO A 171 3.72 -27.04 -28.39
CA PRO A 171 2.42 -26.38 -28.34
C PRO A 171 2.46 -25.06 -29.10
N ILE A 172 1.37 -24.75 -29.79
CA ILE A 172 1.19 -23.55 -30.59
C ILE A 172 -0.04 -22.81 -30.09
N ARG A 173 0.12 -21.52 -29.78
CA ARG A 173 -0.98 -20.63 -29.39
C ARG A 173 -1.21 -19.55 -30.44
N PHE A 174 -2.46 -19.39 -30.85
CA PHE A 174 -2.91 -18.32 -31.75
C PHE A 174 -3.34 -17.09 -30.94
N ILE A 175 -2.86 -15.91 -31.31
CA ILE A 175 -3.18 -14.64 -30.64
C ILE A 175 -3.45 -13.58 -31.71
N PHE A 176 -4.64 -12.98 -31.69
CA PHE A 176 -5.05 -12.01 -32.70
C PHE A 176 -4.13 -10.77 -32.78
N ARG A 177 -3.62 -10.29 -31.65
CA ARG A 177 -2.81 -9.05 -31.57
C ARG A 177 -1.45 -9.15 -32.26
N ASN A 178 -1.03 -8.07 -32.91
CA ASN A 178 0.30 -7.89 -33.47
C ASN A 178 1.37 -7.78 -32.38
N LYS A 179 1.07 -7.15 -31.24
CA LYS A 179 2.03 -6.97 -30.14
C LYS A 179 1.79 -7.97 -29.01
N LEU A 180 2.76 -8.85 -28.84
CA LEU A 180 2.75 -9.86 -27.77
C LEU A 180 3.24 -9.30 -26.44
N THR A 181 2.50 -9.65 -25.38
CA THR A 181 2.79 -9.28 -23.99
C THR A 181 3.54 -10.40 -23.26
N LYS A 182 4.00 -10.11 -22.03
CA LYS A 182 4.55 -11.15 -21.15
C LYS A 182 3.50 -12.20 -20.78
N ASP A 183 2.24 -11.78 -20.59
CA ASP A 183 1.15 -12.68 -20.22
C ASP A 183 0.87 -13.71 -21.32
N ASP A 184 0.96 -13.29 -22.58
CA ASP A 184 0.81 -14.18 -23.75
C ASP A 184 1.86 -15.30 -23.75
N ARG A 185 3.11 -14.96 -23.40
CA ARG A 185 4.21 -15.93 -23.26
C ARG A 185 4.02 -16.85 -22.05
N LEU A 186 3.48 -16.34 -20.95
CA LEU A 186 3.17 -17.13 -19.75
C LEU A 186 2.01 -18.10 -19.99
N LEU A 187 1.01 -17.72 -20.79
CA LEU A 187 -0.08 -18.60 -21.19
C LEU A 187 0.43 -19.78 -22.02
N LEU A 188 1.29 -19.52 -23.01
CA LEU A 188 1.96 -20.60 -23.75
C LEU A 188 2.84 -21.48 -22.84
N ALA A 189 3.53 -20.89 -21.86
CA ALA A 189 4.33 -21.67 -20.91
C ALA A 189 3.45 -22.52 -19.97
N PHE A 190 2.26 -22.06 -19.62
CA PHE A 190 1.25 -22.87 -18.92
C PHE A 190 0.79 -24.04 -19.79
N ASP A 191 0.47 -23.80 -21.07
CA ASP A 191 0.11 -24.86 -22.03
C ASP A 191 1.21 -25.93 -22.14
N ALA A 192 2.46 -25.49 -22.24
CA ALA A 192 3.63 -26.37 -22.27
C ALA A 192 3.81 -27.17 -20.97
N LEU A 193 3.50 -26.57 -19.81
CA LEU A 193 3.54 -27.28 -18.52
C LEU A 193 2.48 -28.39 -18.48
N VAL A 194 1.24 -28.09 -18.87
CA VAL A 194 0.16 -29.11 -18.90
C VAL A 194 0.51 -30.25 -19.86
N LEU A 195 1.06 -29.91 -21.04
CA LEU A 195 1.53 -30.89 -22.01
C LEU A 195 2.70 -31.73 -21.46
N ALA A 196 3.65 -31.11 -20.76
CA ALA A 196 4.78 -31.82 -20.17
C ALA A 196 4.33 -32.84 -19.13
N GLU A 197 3.39 -32.47 -18.26
CA GLU A 197 2.82 -33.36 -17.25
C GLU A 197 2.00 -34.50 -17.89
N ALA A 198 1.21 -34.21 -18.93
CA ALA A 198 0.45 -35.23 -19.66
C ALA A 198 1.36 -36.24 -20.39
N LEU A 199 2.46 -35.77 -20.98
CA LEU A 199 3.44 -36.62 -21.66
C LEU A 199 4.40 -37.33 -20.70
N GLY A 200 4.58 -36.80 -19.48
CA GLY A 200 5.67 -37.20 -18.57
C GLY A 200 7.05 -36.89 -19.14
N ARG A 201 7.17 -35.83 -19.94
CA ARG A 201 8.41 -35.41 -20.64
C ARG A 201 8.51 -33.89 -20.66
N GLU A 202 9.73 -33.36 -20.64
CA GLU A 202 9.92 -31.91 -20.73
C GLU A 202 9.50 -31.33 -22.09
N VAL A 203 8.80 -30.20 -22.05
CA VAL A 203 8.43 -29.40 -23.22
C VAL A 203 9.12 -28.05 -23.10
N ASN A 204 10.24 -27.90 -23.80
CA ASN A 204 11.16 -26.75 -23.66
C ASN A 204 10.97 -25.66 -24.74
N LEU A 205 10.11 -25.91 -25.73
CA LEU A 205 9.83 -25.01 -26.84
C LEU A 205 8.32 -24.93 -27.09
N GLY A 206 7.81 -23.72 -27.30
CA GLY A 206 6.47 -23.47 -27.82
C GLY A 206 6.49 -22.40 -28.92
N LYS A 207 5.39 -22.26 -29.67
CA LYS A 207 5.22 -21.22 -30.70
C LYS A 207 3.98 -20.36 -30.41
N ILE A 208 4.07 -19.08 -30.73
CA ILE A 208 2.92 -18.18 -30.80
C ILE A 208 2.80 -17.71 -32.24
N ILE A 209 1.64 -17.94 -32.87
CA ILE A 209 1.29 -17.39 -34.18
C ILE A 209 0.37 -16.21 -33.95
N HIS A 210 0.76 -15.02 -34.40
CA HIS A 210 0.08 -13.79 -34.01
C HIS A 210 0.06 -12.68 -35.05
N GLY A 211 -0.85 -11.73 -34.84
CA GLY A 211 -0.97 -10.53 -35.67
C GLY A 211 -1.56 -10.79 -37.05
N ASP A 212 -1.77 -9.70 -37.78
CA ASP A 212 -2.40 -9.75 -39.10
C ASP A 212 -1.56 -10.60 -40.08
N ASP A 213 -0.24 -10.52 -40.00
CA ASP A 213 0.71 -11.29 -40.83
C ASP A 213 0.90 -12.75 -40.41
N HIS A 214 0.26 -13.19 -39.32
CA HIS A 214 0.43 -14.54 -38.76
C HIS A 214 1.90 -14.87 -38.43
N ALA A 215 2.64 -13.88 -37.92
CA ALA A 215 4.04 -14.01 -37.54
C ALA A 215 4.22 -15.09 -36.47
N THR A 216 5.28 -15.90 -36.59
CA THR A 216 5.57 -16.99 -35.65
C THR A 216 6.70 -16.61 -34.69
N LEU A 217 6.39 -16.48 -33.40
CA LEU A 217 7.36 -16.32 -32.33
C LEU A 217 7.67 -17.66 -31.66
N LYS A 218 8.95 -18.06 -31.62
CA LYS A 218 9.42 -19.21 -30.84
C LYS A 218 9.73 -18.80 -29.40
N VAL A 219 9.22 -19.54 -28.41
CA VAL A 219 9.38 -19.25 -26.98
C VAL A 219 10.04 -20.42 -26.26
N LYS A 220 11.11 -20.13 -25.51
CA LYS A 220 11.77 -21.09 -24.60
C LYS A 220 10.94 -21.23 -23.32
N THR A 221 10.06 -22.22 -23.26
CA THR A 221 9.09 -22.41 -22.17
C THR A 221 9.75 -22.77 -20.83
N ALA A 222 10.90 -23.45 -20.87
CA ALA A 222 11.68 -23.79 -19.67
C ALA A 222 12.04 -22.55 -18.82
N ALA A 223 12.37 -21.42 -19.47
CA ALA A 223 12.74 -20.19 -18.78
C ALA A 223 11.56 -19.53 -18.03
N LEU A 224 10.32 -19.87 -18.41
CA LEU A 224 9.09 -19.32 -17.82
C LEU A 224 8.43 -20.29 -16.84
N ALA A 225 8.80 -21.58 -16.86
CA ALA A 225 8.19 -22.62 -16.04
C ALA A 225 8.20 -22.31 -14.54
N GLY A 226 9.29 -21.75 -14.01
CA GLY A 226 9.38 -21.34 -12.60
C GLY A 226 8.38 -20.24 -12.24
N GLU A 227 8.16 -19.27 -13.13
CA GLU A 227 7.16 -18.23 -12.90
C GLU A 227 5.74 -18.79 -12.97
N VAL A 228 5.46 -19.68 -13.93
CA VAL A 228 4.15 -20.36 -14.04
C VAL A 228 3.84 -21.13 -12.75
N ARG A 229 4.77 -21.97 -12.26
CA ARG A 229 4.56 -22.73 -11.01
C ARG A 229 4.28 -21.82 -9.81
N LYS A 230 5.06 -20.75 -9.66
CA LYS A 230 4.84 -19.73 -8.60
C LYS A 230 3.46 -19.07 -8.71
N ARG A 231 2.93 -18.88 -9.91
CA ARG A 231 1.56 -18.36 -10.10
C ARG A 231 0.52 -19.42 -9.72
N LEU A 232 0.74 -20.69 -10.10
CA LEU A 232 -0.15 -21.80 -9.74
C LEU A 232 -0.22 -22.01 -8.23
N GLU A 233 0.89 -21.92 -7.49
CA GLU A 233 0.89 -21.97 -6.02
C GLU A 233 0.03 -20.84 -5.41
N LYS A 234 0.16 -19.62 -5.92
CA LYS A 234 -0.69 -18.49 -5.48
C LYS A 234 -2.15 -18.72 -5.80
N ILE A 235 -2.44 -19.31 -6.95
CA ILE A 235 -3.81 -19.65 -7.33
C ILE A 235 -4.40 -20.69 -6.38
N ALA A 236 -3.66 -21.78 -6.13
CA ALA A 236 -4.08 -22.84 -5.21
C ALA A 236 -4.37 -22.25 -3.81
N ALA A 237 -3.49 -21.38 -3.30
CA ALA A 237 -3.70 -20.69 -2.03
C ALA A 237 -4.96 -19.80 -2.02
N LEU A 238 -5.26 -19.10 -3.13
CA LEU A 238 -6.46 -18.27 -3.25
C LEU A 238 -7.75 -19.10 -3.28
N LEU A 239 -7.72 -20.28 -3.91
CA LEU A 239 -8.87 -21.18 -3.99
C LEU A 239 -9.16 -21.90 -2.68
N SER A 240 -8.11 -22.27 -1.94
CA SER A 240 -8.24 -22.89 -0.62
C SER A 240 -8.82 -21.93 0.42
N SER A 241 -8.87 -20.62 0.13
CA SER A 241 -9.49 -19.64 1.02
C SER A 241 -11.01 -19.59 0.84
N PRO A 242 -11.82 -19.71 1.92
CA PRO A 242 -13.26 -19.54 1.83
C PRO A 242 -13.67 -18.08 1.55
N ALA A 243 -12.78 -17.11 1.78
CA ALA A 243 -13.02 -15.69 1.64
C ALA A 243 -12.57 -15.15 0.26
N PRO A 244 -13.27 -14.14 -0.31
CA PRO A 244 -12.81 -13.47 -1.51
C PRO A 244 -11.49 -12.72 -1.28
N PRO A 245 -10.64 -12.59 -2.32
CA PRO A 245 -9.49 -11.71 -2.24
C PRO A 245 -9.94 -10.26 -2.05
N ASP A 246 -9.06 -9.44 -1.49
CA ASP A 246 -9.26 -8.00 -1.37
C ASP A 246 -9.63 -7.39 -2.73
N LEU A 247 -10.82 -6.77 -2.79
CA LEU A 247 -11.28 -6.08 -3.99
C LEU A 247 -10.39 -4.86 -4.24
N VAL A 248 -9.74 -4.86 -5.39
CA VAL A 248 -8.82 -3.81 -5.81
C VAL A 248 -9.10 -3.47 -7.26
N LEU A 249 -9.55 -2.24 -7.52
CA LEU A 249 -9.60 -1.72 -8.89
C LEU A 249 -8.17 -1.57 -9.43
N ASN A 250 -7.94 -2.08 -10.64
CA ASN A 250 -6.62 -2.14 -11.26
C ASN A 250 -6.70 -1.75 -12.75
N ARG A 251 -5.56 -1.78 -13.45
CA ARG A 251 -5.47 -1.38 -14.87
C ARG A 251 -6.23 -2.30 -15.83
N HIS A 252 -6.60 -3.51 -15.40
CA HIS A 252 -7.39 -4.44 -16.20
C HIS A 252 -8.90 -4.12 -16.16
N CYS A 253 -9.36 -3.32 -15.20
CA CYS A 253 -10.79 -3.02 -15.03
C CYS A 253 -11.49 -2.51 -16.30
N PRO A 254 -10.92 -1.62 -17.13
CA PRO A 254 -11.59 -1.13 -18.34
C PRO A 254 -11.96 -2.25 -19.34
N GLU A 255 -11.15 -3.30 -19.43
CA GLU A 255 -11.32 -4.46 -20.32
C GLU A 255 -12.03 -5.64 -19.63
N CYS A 256 -12.49 -5.46 -18.38
CA CYS A 256 -13.03 -6.54 -17.56
C CYS A 256 -14.55 -6.62 -17.65
N GLU A 257 -15.08 -7.84 -17.82
CA GLU A 257 -16.53 -8.15 -17.77
C GLU A 257 -17.15 -7.97 -16.36
N PHE A 258 -16.34 -7.86 -15.31
CA PHE A 258 -16.80 -7.63 -13.93
C PHE A 258 -16.60 -6.18 -13.48
N ARG A 259 -16.27 -5.26 -14.39
CA ARG A 259 -15.86 -3.89 -14.05
C ARG A 259 -16.92 -3.15 -13.23
N ASP A 260 -18.19 -3.24 -13.61
CA ASP A 260 -19.25 -2.44 -13.00
C ASP A 260 -19.57 -2.98 -11.60
N ARG A 261 -19.69 -4.30 -11.47
CA ARG A 261 -19.81 -4.98 -10.16
C ARG A 261 -18.65 -4.62 -9.22
N CYS A 262 -17.42 -4.67 -9.72
CA CYS A 262 -16.23 -4.36 -8.92
C CYS A 262 -16.20 -2.88 -8.52
N ARG A 263 -16.52 -1.98 -9.45
CA ARG A 263 -16.57 -0.53 -9.19
C ARG A 263 -17.66 -0.18 -8.19
N GLN A 264 -18.85 -0.76 -8.32
CA GLN A 264 -19.96 -0.58 -7.40
C GLN A 264 -19.57 -1.01 -5.97
N LYS A 265 -19.02 -2.22 -5.80
CA LYS A 265 -18.54 -2.69 -4.50
C LYS A 265 -17.41 -1.81 -3.93
N ALA A 266 -16.53 -1.28 -4.78
CA ALA A 266 -15.48 -0.37 -4.34
C ALA A 266 -16.04 0.97 -3.84
N ILE A 267 -17.09 1.50 -4.50
CA ILE A 267 -17.83 2.69 -4.09
C ILE A 267 -18.52 2.45 -2.74
N GLU A 268 -19.25 1.34 -2.59
CA GLU A 268 -19.95 0.97 -1.35
C GLU A 268 -19.00 0.84 -0.16
N LYS A 269 -17.81 0.28 -0.38
CA LYS A 269 -16.76 0.14 0.64
C LYS A 269 -15.92 1.40 0.83
N ASP A 270 -16.14 2.43 0.02
CA ASP A 270 -15.31 3.65 -0.01
C ASP A 270 -13.80 3.31 -0.16
N ASP A 271 -13.46 2.29 -0.96
CA ASP A 271 -12.12 1.71 -1.00
C ASP A 271 -11.09 2.64 -1.66
N LEU A 272 -9.85 2.63 -1.16
CA LEU A 272 -8.76 3.47 -1.66
C LEU A 272 -8.44 3.27 -3.15
N SER A 273 -8.75 2.10 -3.73
CA SER A 273 -8.57 1.83 -5.16
C SER A 273 -9.44 2.66 -6.09
N LEU A 274 -10.47 3.34 -5.56
CA LEU A 274 -11.23 4.35 -6.30
C LEU A 274 -10.33 5.50 -6.77
N LEU A 275 -9.31 5.86 -6.00
CA LEU A 275 -8.38 6.93 -6.37
C LEU A 275 -7.40 6.44 -7.43
N ALA A 276 -7.65 6.81 -8.69
CA ALA A 276 -6.80 6.42 -9.81
C ALA A 276 -5.34 6.85 -9.58
N GLY A 277 -4.41 5.99 -9.99
CA GLY A 277 -2.96 6.24 -9.86
C GLY A 277 -2.35 5.83 -8.51
N MET A 278 -3.15 5.40 -7.52
CA MET A 278 -2.62 4.91 -6.26
C MET A 278 -2.04 3.49 -6.41
N SER A 279 -0.76 3.32 -6.11
CA SER A 279 -0.09 2.01 -6.19
C SER A 279 -0.56 1.05 -5.09
N GLU A 280 -0.30 -0.25 -5.29
CA GLU A 280 -0.53 -1.26 -4.24
C GLU A 280 0.29 -0.97 -2.97
N GLN A 281 1.55 -0.57 -3.12
CA GLN A 281 2.43 -0.24 -2.02
C GLN A 281 1.93 0.97 -1.21
N GLU A 282 1.42 2.01 -1.89
CA GLU A 282 0.81 3.18 -1.22
C GLU A 282 -0.44 2.79 -0.45
N ARG A 283 -1.30 1.93 -1.01
CA ARG A 283 -2.48 1.40 -0.31
C ARG A 283 -2.09 0.59 0.91
N GLN A 284 -1.14 -0.33 0.79
CA GLN A 284 -0.64 -1.12 1.93
C GLN A 284 -0.05 -0.22 3.03
N LYS A 285 0.67 0.85 2.65
CA LYS A 285 1.22 1.84 3.58
C LYS A 285 0.15 2.67 4.29
N LEU A 286 -0.99 2.93 3.65
CA LEU A 286 -2.14 3.59 4.27
C LEU A 286 -2.87 2.62 5.20
N ARG A 287 -3.10 1.38 4.76
CA ARG A 287 -3.73 0.32 5.56
C ARG A 287 -2.95 0.00 6.83
N SER A 288 -1.61 -0.05 6.76
CA SER A 288 -0.76 -0.24 7.95
C SER A 288 -0.82 0.90 8.96
N LYS A 289 -1.38 2.06 8.59
CA LYS A 289 -1.68 3.19 9.46
C LYS A 289 -3.14 3.26 9.89
N GLY A 290 -3.95 2.24 9.57
CA GLY A 290 -5.37 2.19 9.87
C GLY A 290 -6.26 3.02 8.92
N ILE A 291 -5.74 3.42 7.75
CA ILE A 291 -6.51 4.17 6.74
C ILE A 291 -6.92 3.18 5.63
N PHE A 292 -8.20 2.88 5.57
CA PHE A 292 -8.78 1.89 4.64
C PHE A 292 -9.71 2.52 3.62
N THR A 293 -10.24 3.72 3.87
CA THR A 293 -11.25 4.34 3.00
C THR A 293 -10.82 5.72 2.46
N VAL A 294 -11.40 6.15 1.34
CA VAL A 294 -11.18 7.48 0.76
C VAL A 294 -11.63 8.56 1.73
N THR A 295 -12.77 8.37 2.40
CA THR A 295 -13.27 9.26 3.46
C THR A 295 -12.25 9.38 4.60
N GLN A 296 -11.71 8.28 5.12
CA GLN A 296 -10.66 8.35 6.16
C GLN A 296 -9.42 9.11 5.65
N LEU A 297 -8.99 8.81 4.43
CA LEU A 297 -7.84 9.47 3.81
C LEU A 297 -8.06 10.99 3.66
N SER A 298 -9.28 11.44 3.37
CA SER A 298 -9.63 12.87 3.27
C SER A 298 -9.33 13.65 4.55
N TYR A 299 -9.51 13.04 5.73
CA TYR A 299 -9.24 13.66 7.03
C TYR A 299 -7.75 13.73 7.35
N THR A 300 -6.88 13.11 6.56
CA THR A 300 -5.42 13.13 6.78
C THR A 300 -4.73 14.30 6.10
N PHE A 301 -5.39 14.95 5.13
CA PHE A 301 -4.80 16.11 4.47
C PHE A 301 -4.56 17.22 5.49
N ARG A 302 -3.32 17.71 5.54
CA ARG A 302 -2.91 18.81 6.40
C ARG A 302 -2.25 19.86 5.52
N PRO A 303 -2.92 21.01 5.32
CA PRO A 303 -2.35 22.15 4.62
C PRO A 303 -1.03 22.53 5.26
N ARG A 304 0.07 22.47 4.51
CA ARG A 304 1.39 22.92 4.96
C ARG A 304 1.87 24.03 4.06
N ARG A 305 2.14 25.20 4.64
CA ARG A 305 2.79 26.30 3.93
C ARG A 305 4.11 25.79 3.37
N ARG A 306 4.28 25.91 2.06
CA ARG A 306 5.47 25.41 1.37
C ARG A 306 6.70 26.22 1.79
N PRO A 307 7.84 25.57 2.09
CA PRO A 307 9.08 26.30 2.36
C PRO A 307 9.46 27.15 1.15
N LYS A 308 9.96 28.38 1.36
CA LYS A 308 10.33 29.31 0.27
C LYS A 308 11.22 28.67 -0.80
N ARG A 309 12.16 27.80 -0.41
CA ARG A 309 13.08 27.08 -1.30
C ARG A 309 12.41 26.06 -2.25
N GLN A 310 11.16 25.72 -2.00
CA GLN A 310 10.39 24.78 -2.82
C GLN A 310 9.26 25.46 -3.58
N ARG A 311 9.11 26.80 -3.47
CA ARG A 311 8.04 27.55 -4.13
C ARG A 311 8.00 27.29 -5.64
N ASP A 312 9.17 27.24 -6.27
CA ASP A 312 9.31 27.12 -7.73
C ASP A 312 9.39 25.66 -8.22
N LYS A 313 9.34 24.67 -7.31
CA LYS A 313 9.34 23.25 -7.69
C LYS A 313 7.91 22.79 -7.97
N ARG A 314 7.70 21.82 -8.85
CA ARG A 314 6.37 21.22 -9.03
C ARG A 314 5.87 20.58 -7.73
N GLU A 315 4.59 20.78 -7.40
CA GLU A 315 3.97 20.21 -6.20
C GLU A 315 3.89 18.67 -6.32
N LYS A 316 4.00 17.97 -5.18
CA LYS A 316 3.81 16.52 -5.18
C LYS A 316 2.32 16.21 -5.22
N TYR A 317 1.91 15.21 -6.00
CA TYR A 317 0.51 14.78 -6.00
C TYR A 317 0.07 14.23 -4.64
N HIS A 318 -0.99 14.82 -4.05
CA HIS A 318 -1.57 14.41 -2.77
C HIS A 318 -2.89 13.65 -2.95
N HIS A 319 -2.87 12.32 -2.81
CA HIS A 319 -4.11 11.52 -2.79
C HIS A 319 -5.08 11.94 -1.68
N SER A 320 -4.57 12.41 -0.53
CA SER A 320 -5.40 12.92 0.55
C SER A 320 -6.15 14.20 0.20
N LEU A 321 -5.60 15.04 -0.68
CA LEU A 321 -6.31 16.22 -1.17
C LEU A 321 -7.36 15.84 -2.23
N LYS A 322 -7.05 14.88 -3.11
CA LYS A 322 -8.05 14.31 -4.03
C LYS A 322 -9.23 13.70 -3.27
N ALA A 323 -8.95 12.94 -2.21
CA ALA A 323 -9.96 12.41 -1.31
C ALA A 323 -10.81 13.51 -0.63
N LEU A 324 -10.16 14.61 -0.23
CA LEU A 324 -10.84 15.78 0.33
C LEU A 324 -11.76 16.46 -0.68
N ALA A 325 -11.29 16.64 -1.92
CA ALA A 325 -12.08 17.19 -3.01
C ALA A 325 -13.35 16.37 -3.24
N ILE A 326 -13.22 15.04 -3.35
CA ILE A 326 -14.35 14.12 -3.53
C ILE A 326 -15.36 14.26 -2.37
N ARG A 327 -14.88 14.24 -1.12
CA ARG A 327 -15.75 14.35 0.06
C ARG A 327 -16.48 15.70 0.13
N GLU A 328 -15.77 16.80 -0.12
CA GLU A 328 -16.35 18.15 -0.02
C GLU A 328 -17.13 18.54 -1.29
N LYS A 329 -17.04 17.77 -2.39
CA LYS A 329 -17.59 18.07 -3.72
C LYS A 329 -17.16 19.45 -4.23
N LYS A 330 -15.89 19.78 -4.01
CA LYS A 330 -15.29 21.07 -4.37
C LYS A 330 -13.99 20.88 -5.15
N ILE A 331 -13.69 21.83 -6.01
CA ILE A 331 -12.40 21.89 -6.68
C ILE A 331 -11.40 22.48 -5.69
N HIS A 332 -10.32 21.75 -5.41
CA HIS A 332 -9.22 22.28 -4.61
C HIS A 332 -8.04 22.69 -5.48
N ILE A 333 -7.46 23.85 -5.21
CA ILE A 333 -6.28 24.34 -5.92
C ILE A 333 -5.10 24.46 -4.95
N VAL A 334 -3.94 23.97 -5.38
CA VAL A 334 -2.65 24.04 -4.68
C VAL A 334 -1.65 24.76 -5.57
N GLY A 335 -0.82 25.61 -4.97
CA GLY A 335 0.14 26.43 -5.67
C GLY A 335 -0.52 27.51 -6.53
N SER A 336 0.21 27.91 -7.57
CA SER A 336 -0.19 28.94 -8.52
C SER A 336 -0.09 28.32 -9.91
N PRO A 337 -1.09 27.53 -10.35
CA PRO A 337 -1.11 26.99 -11.70
C PRO A 337 -1.07 28.12 -12.72
N GLU A 338 -0.27 27.95 -13.76
CA GLU A 338 -0.15 28.89 -14.87
C GLU A 338 -0.67 28.23 -16.15
N LEU A 339 -1.52 28.96 -16.87
CA LEU A 339 -1.99 28.58 -18.20
C LEU A 339 -1.87 29.83 -19.08
N LYS A 340 -0.92 29.82 -20.02
CA LYS A 340 -0.70 30.90 -20.97
C LYS A 340 -1.13 30.42 -22.35
N ILE A 341 -2.17 31.04 -22.89
CA ILE A 341 -2.67 30.78 -24.24
C ILE A 341 -2.59 32.13 -24.96
N GLU A 342 -1.49 32.36 -25.65
CA GLU A 342 -1.21 33.60 -26.40
C GLU A 342 -1.34 33.30 -27.90
N GLY A 343 -2.57 33.36 -28.42
CA GLY A 343 -2.87 33.05 -29.81
C GLY A 343 -4.21 32.34 -29.97
N THR A 344 -4.42 31.72 -31.13
CA THR A 344 -5.65 30.98 -31.43
C THR A 344 -5.56 29.56 -30.87
N PRO A 345 -6.42 29.15 -29.92
CA PRO A 345 -6.40 27.79 -29.39
C PRO A 345 -6.83 26.77 -30.45
N VAL A 346 -6.06 25.69 -30.55
CA VAL A 346 -6.35 24.53 -31.39
C VAL A 346 -6.37 23.30 -30.50
N TYR A 347 -7.56 22.77 -30.23
CA TYR A 347 -7.75 21.58 -29.42
C TYR A 347 -7.57 20.34 -30.28
N LEU A 348 -6.64 19.47 -29.87
CA LEU A 348 -6.23 18.27 -30.57
C LEU A 348 -6.61 17.04 -29.75
N ASP A 349 -7.28 16.11 -30.43
CA ASP A 349 -7.48 14.74 -29.97
C ASP A 349 -7.19 13.76 -31.11
N VAL A 350 -6.62 12.60 -30.82
CA VAL A 350 -6.23 11.62 -31.84
C VAL A 350 -6.64 10.22 -31.45
N GLU A 351 -7.10 9.44 -32.42
CA GLU A 351 -7.40 8.03 -32.24
C GLU A 351 -6.43 7.16 -33.04
N GLY A 352 -6.10 6.00 -32.47
CA GLY A 352 -5.17 5.08 -33.10
C GLY A 352 -5.36 3.64 -32.64
N LEU A 353 -4.63 2.74 -33.30
CA LEU A 353 -4.51 1.34 -32.98
C LEU A 353 -3.09 1.10 -32.44
N PRO A 354 -2.88 1.14 -31.11
CA PRO A 354 -1.56 0.92 -30.51
C PRO A 354 -0.94 -0.42 -30.90
N ASP A 355 -1.76 -1.43 -31.21
CA ASP A 355 -1.32 -2.75 -31.66
C ASP A 355 -0.59 -2.68 -33.01
N ARG A 356 -1.04 -1.82 -33.94
CA ARG A 356 -0.46 -1.61 -35.28
C ARG A 356 0.44 -0.37 -35.37
N ASP A 357 0.62 0.36 -34.28
CA ASP A 357 1.31 1.67 -34.26
C ASP A 357 0.72 2.70 -35.24
N PHE A 358 -0.57 2.59 -35.56
CA PHE A 358 -1.24 3.38 -36.60
C PHE A 358 -2.22 4.39 -36.00
N TYR A 359 -2.21 5.63 -36.47
CA TYR A 359 -3.16 6.68 -36.13
C TYR A 359 -4.15 6.89 -37.28
N TYR A 360 -5.44 6.68 -37.02
CA TYR A 360 -6.45 6.68 -38.07
C TYR A 360 -7.33 7.93 -38.09
N LEU A 361 -7.29 8.75 -37.03
CA LEU A 361 -8.12 9.94 -36.94
C LEU A 361 -7.40 11.04 -36.16
N ILE A 362 -7.34 12.23 -36.75
CA ILE A 362 -6.91 13.48 -36.12
C ILE A 362 -8.13 14.41 -36.02
N GLY A 363 -8.50 14.75 -34.80
CA GLY A 363 -9.57 15.72 -34.51
C GLY A 363 -9.00 17.07 -34.14
N LEU A 364 -9.56 18.13 -34.73
CA LEU A 364 -9.22 19.50 -34.41
C LEU A 364 -10.48 20.31 -34.11
N ARG A 365 -10.39 21.16 -33.08
CA ARG A 365 -11.33 22.26 -32.85
C ARG A 365 -10.54 23.56 -32.74
N ILE A 366 -10.81 24.51 -33.62
CA ILE A 366 -10.06 25.76 -33.75
C ILE A 366 -10.92 26.93 -33.27
N GLY A 367 -10.39 27.75 -32.37
CA GLY A 367 -11.11 28.89 -31.78
C GLY A 367 -11.99 28.50 -30.61
N ASN A 368 -12.82 29.44 -30.15
CA ASN A 368 -13.62 29.31 -28.92
C ASN A 368 -15.12 29.49 -29.18
N GLY A 369 -15.94 28.86 -28.34
CA GLY A 369 -17.40 29.01 -28.38
C GLY A 369 -18.07 28.42 -29.62
N ASP A 370 -19.18 29.03 -30.04
CA ASP A 370 -20.05 28.52 -31.12
C ASP A 370 -19.48 28.76 -32.53
N SER A 371 -18.51 29.68 -32.68
CA SER A 371 -17.81 29.93 -33.94
C SER A 371 -16.63 29.00 -34.18
N ALA A 372 -16.37 28.06 -33.27
CA ALA A 372 -15.24 27.15 -33.37
C ALA A 372 -15.40 26.17 -34.54
N VAL A 373 -14.41 26.15 -35.42
CA VAL A 373 -14.40 25.28 -36.60
C VAL A 373 -13.88 23.90 -36.20
N ARG A 374 -14.54 22.84 -36.68
CA ARG A 374 -14.15 21.45 -36.44
C ARG A 374 -13.56 20.85 -37.70
N HIS A 375 -12.45 20.14 -37.57
CA HIS A 375 -11.87 19.30 -38.63
C HIS A 375 -11.71 17.87 -38.12
N SER A 376 -11.98 16.90 -38.99
CA SER A 376 -11.76 15.48 -38.72
C SER A 376 -11.04 14.86 -39.90
N LEU A 377 -9.78 14.51 -39.70
CA LEU A 377 -8.91 13.96 -40.75
C LEU A 377 -8.82 12.46 -40.55
N TRP A 378 -9.37 11.71 -41.51
CA TRP A 378 -9.54 10.27 -41.41
C TRP A 378 -8.64 9.53 -42.39
N ALA A 379 -7.93 8.51 -41.89
CA ALA A 379 -7.16 7.58 -42.71
C ALA A 379 -7.90 6.24 -42.82
N ASP A 380 -8.17 5.81 -44.05
CA ASP A 380 -8.77 4.50 -44.28
C ASP A 380 -7.72 3.39 -44.08
N THR A 381 -6.47 3.64 -44.49
CA THR A 381 -5.34 2.70 -44.43
C THR A 381 -4.11 3.29 -43.73
N VAL A 382 -3.09 2.47 -43.50
CA VAL A 382 -1.81 2.94 -42.90
C VAL A 382 -1.08 3.89 -43.85
N GLU A 383 -1.23 3.68 -45.15
CA GLU A 383 -0.65 4.51 -46.21
C GLU A 383 -1.24 5.93 -46.21
N ASP A 384 -2.50 6.06 -45.77
CA ASP A 384 -3.18 7.36 -45.63
C ASP A 384 -2.71 8.15 -44.40
N GLU A 385 -1.98 7.54 -43.46
CA GLU A 385 -1.48 8.20 -42.24
C GLU A 385 -0.65 9.45 -42.58
N GLY A 386 0.19 9.37 -43.62
CA GLY A 386 0.99 10.51 -44.08
C GLY A 386 0.17 11.60 -44.77
N LYS A 387 -0.97 11.25 -45.38
CA LYS A 387 -1.89 12.22 -46.00
C LYS A 387 -2.57 13.07 -44.91
N ILE A 388 -3.18 12.42 -43.92
CA ILE A 388 -3.85 13.15 -42.83
C ILE A 388 -2.86 13.99 -42.00
N TRP A 389 -1.58 13.57 -41.91
CA TRP A 389 -0.53 14.38 -41.31
C TRP A 389 -0.28 15.68 -42.09
N ARG A 390 -0.11 15.60 -43.42
CA ARG A 390 0.09 16.78 -44.26
C ARG A 390 -1.11 17.72 -44.24
N GLU A 391 -2.32 17.17 -44.25
CA GLU A 391 -3.55 17.96 -44.09
C GLU A 391 -3.62 18.66 -42.74
N PHE A 392 -3.25 17.98 -41.65
CA PHE A 392 -3.14 18.58 -40.31
C PHE A 392 -2.16 19.76 -40.29
N LEU A 393 -0.97 19.59 -40.87
CA LEU A 393 0.01 20.67 -40.97
C LEU A 393 -0.50 21.84 -41.81
N ALA A 394 -1.13 21.55 -42.96
CA ALA A 394 -1.70 22.58 -43.83
C ALA A 394 -2.80 23.39 -43.12
N ILE A 395 -3.68 22.73 -42.35
CA ILE A 395 -4.69 23.41 -41.54
C ILE A 395 -4.03 24.31 -40.50
N LEU A 396 -3.01 23.83 -39.78
CA LEU A 396 -2.29 24.64 -38.79
C LEU A 396 -1.64 25.88 -39.42
N ASP A 397 -1.12 25.76 -40.65
CA ASP A 397 -0.52 26.90 -41.35
C ASP A 397 -1.55 28.00 -41.72
N THR A 398 -2.85 27.67 -41.78
CA THR A 398 -3.92 28.67 -41.99
C THR A 398 -4.34 29.43 -40.73
N VAL A 399 -3.94 28.95 -39.54
CA VAL A 399 -4.37 29.52 -38.27
C VAL A 399 -3.40 30.62 -37.84
N GLU A 400 -3.91 31.83 -37.56
CA GLU A 400 -3.06 32.89 -37.02
C GLU A 400 -2.61 32.53 -35.58
N LYS A 401 -1.28 32.41 -35.38
CA LYS A 401 -0.63 32.10 -34.09
C LYS A 401 -1.28 30.91 -33.37
N PRO A 402 -1.19 29.68 -33.90
CA PRO A 402 -1.86 28.53 -33.32
C PRO A 402 -1.20 28.12 -32.00
N VAL A 403 -2.03 27.88 -30.98
CA VAL A 403 -1.63 27.27 -29.70
C VAL A 403 -2.27 25.90 -29.62
N LEU A 404 -1.48 24.86 -29.87
CA LEU A 404 -1.95 23.48 -29.85
C LEU A 404 -2.16 22.99 -28.41
N ILE A 405 -3.34 22.51 -28.08
CA ILE A 405 -3.73 22.07 -26.74
C ILE A 405 -4.20 20.62 -26.83
N HIS A 406 -3.73 19.77 -25.92
CA HIS A 406 -4.10 18.34 -25.88
C HIS A 406 -4.18 17.81 -24.44
N TYR A 407 -4.74 16.60 -24.26
CA TYR A 407 -4.99 16.02 -22.94
C TYR A 407 -4.16 14.76 -22.63
N GLY A 408 -2.94 14.98 -22.13
CA GLY A 408 -2.12 13.89 -21.59
C GLY A 408 -0.91 13.58 -22.46
N ARG A 409 -0.40 12.34 -22.37
CA ARG A 409 0.89 11.96 -23.00
C ARG A 409 0.71 11.30 -24.37
N TYR A 410 -0.50 10.86 -24.69
CA TYR A 410 -0.77 10.10 -25.90
C TYR A 410 -0.57 10.98 -27.14
N GLU A 411 -1.11 12.21 -27.13
CA GLU A 411 -0.98 13.16 -28.24
C GLU A 411 0.46 13.70 -28.35
N THR A 412 1.17 13.86 -27.22
CA THR A 412 2.62 14.18 -27.27
C THR A 412 3.41 13.07 -27.99
N THR A 413 3.02 11.82 -27.78
CA THR A 413 3.67 10.68 -28.44
C THR A 413 3.29 10.61 -29.91
N PHE A 414 2.04 10.91 -30.24
CA PHE A 414 1.56 11.08 -31.61
C PHE A 414 2.37 12.14 -32.35
N LEU A 415 2.42 13.39 -31.86
CA LEU A 415 3.12 14.49 -32.53
C LEU A 415 4.59 14.13 -32.83
N ARG A 416 5.30 13.57 -31.85
CA ARG A 416 6.68 13.12 -32.04
C ARG A 416 6.77 12.03 -33.11
N ARG A 417 5.94 10.98 -33.01
CA ARG A 417 5.99 9.83 -33.94
C ARG A 417 5.64 10.24 -35.37
N MET A 418 4.65 11.11 -35.54
CA MET A 418 4.23 11.57 -36.86
C MET A 418 5.30 12.44 -37.51
N SER A 419 5.93 13.35 -36.75
CA SER A 419 7.12 14.09 -37.19
C SER A 419 8.27 13.17 -37.62
N GLU A 420 8.56 12.14 -36.83
CA GLU A 420 9.63 11.16 -37.12
C GLU A 420 9.33 10.31 -38.37
N ARG A 421 8.08 9.92 -38.61
CA ARG A 421 7.69 9.03 -39.72
C ARG A 421 7.43 9.76 -41.03
N HIS A 422 6.69 10.86 -40.98
CA HIS A 422 6.11 11.52 -42.15
C HIS A 422 6.73 12.89 -42.45
N GLY A 423 7.75 13.28 -41.67
CA GLY A 423 8.51 14.51 -41.85
C GLY A 423 8.05 15.63 -40.92
N ASN A 424 9.00 16.50 -40.60
CA ASN A 424 8.75 17.72 -39.83
C ASN A 424 8.06 18.78 -40.70
N PRO A 425 7.26 19.69 -40.09
CA PRO A 425 6.81 20.90 -40.78
C PRO A 425 8.00 21.71 -41.28
N ALA A 426 7.79 22.48 -42.36
CA ALA A 426 8.82 23.33 -42.95
C ALA A 426 9.43 24.27 -41.88
N GLU A 427 10.76 24.45 -41.92
CA GLU A 427 11.46 25.30 -40.95
C GLU A 427 10.85 26.71 -40.94
N ARG A 428 10.51 27.21 -39.75
CA ARG A 428 9.85 28.51 -39.51
C ARG A 428 8.40 28.64 -40.02
N SER A 429 7.73 27.54 -40.37
CA SER A 429 6.29 27.61 -40.66
C SER A 429 5.45 27.89 -39.40
N VAL A 430 4.19 28.28 -39.60
CA VAL A 430 3.24 28.52 -38.53
C VAL A 430 2.92 27.21 -37.80
N ALA A 431 2.75 26.11 -38.55
CA ALA A 431 2.61 24.75 -38.01
C ALA A 431 3.83 24.31 -37.19
N ALA A 432 5.05 24.63 -37.64
CA ALA A 432 6.27 24.32 -36.88
C ALA A 432 6.27 25.00 -35.50
N THR A 433 5.80 26.25 -35.44
CA THR A 433 5.67 27.00 -34.18
C THR A 433 4.62 26.37 -33.26
N GLY A 434 3.45 26.00 -33.80
CA GLY A 434 2.38 25.37 -33.04
C GLY A 434 2.75 24.00 -32.45
N ILE A 435 3.54 23.20 -33.18
CA ILE A 435 3.97 21.86 -32.76
C ILE A 435 5.20 21.89 -31.85
N ALA A 436 6.00 22.95 -31.86
CA ALA A 436 7.21 23.05 -31.04
C ALA A 436 6.90 23.14 -29.53
N SER A 437 5.78 23.76 -29.15
CA SER A 437 5.42 23.97 -27.74
C SER A 437 3.92 23.71 -27.47
N PRO A 438 3.44 22.47 -27.67
CA PRO A 438 2.05 22.13 -27.41
C PRO A 438 1.75 22.15 -25.90
N VAL A 439 0.57 22.65 -25.55
CA VAL A 439 0.10 22.75 -24.17
C VAL A 439 -0.59 21.45 -23.77
N ASN A 440 0.07 20.68 -22.91
CA ASN A 440 -0.53 19.51 -22.27
C ASN A 440 -1.38 19.94 -21.06
N LEU A 441 -2.69 20.05 -21.24
CA LEU A 441 -3.60 20.53 -20.20
C LEU A 441 -3.59 19.66 -18.93
N LEU A 442 -3.48 18.33 -19.09
CA LEU A 442 -3.39 17.42 -17.95
C LEU A 442 -2.15 17.71 -17.09
N SER A 443 -1.05 18.14 -17.69
CA SER A 443 0.15 18.51 -16.93
C SER A 443 -0.03 19.78 -16.11
N VAL A 444 -0.84 20.74 -16.59
CA VAL A 444 -1.21 21.95 -15.84
C VAL A 444 -2.09 21.58 -14.64
N ILE A 445 -3.11 20.73 -14.86
CA ILE A 445 -4.04 20.27 -13.82
C ILE A 445 -3.33 19.39 -12.77
N PHE A 446 -2.50 18.45 -13.21
CA PHE A 446 -1.97 17.40 -12.34
C PHE A 446 -1.12 17.96 -11.19
N ALA A 447 -1.49 17.57 -9.98
CA ALA A 447 -0.92 18.00 -8.70
C ALA A 447 -1.17 19.45 -8.29
N GLN A 448 -1.95 20.21 -9.08
CA GLN A 448 -2.28 21.61 -8.79
C GLN A 448 -3.78 21.82 -8.66
N ILE A 449 -4.59 21.23 -9.54
CA ILE A 449 -6.05 21.38 -9.55
C ILE A 449 -6.68 20.00 -9.31
N TYR A 450 -7.42 19.89 -8.22
CA TYR A 450 -8.05 18.67 -7.74
C TYR A 450 -9.56 18.74 -7.94
N PHE A 451 -10.03 18.22 -9.08
CA PHE A 451 -11.46 18.01 -9.32
C PHE A 451 -12.01 16.90 -8.41
N PRO A 452 -13.27 17.02 -7.93
CA PRO A 452 -13.89 16.10 -6.98
C PRO A 452 -14.42 14.81 -7.65
N VAL A 453 -13.56 14.17 -8.43
CA VAL A 453 -13.81 12.92 -9.15
C VAL A 453 -12.68 11.94 -8.89
N SER A 454 -12.91 10.64 -9.14
CA SER A 454 -11.99 9.56 -8.77
C SER A 454 -10.69 9.51 -9.60
N SER A 455 -10.71 10.02 -10.84
CA SER A 455 -9.55 10.09 -11.73
C SER A 455 -9.26 11.51 -12.21
N ASN A 456 -8.20 11.69 -13.00
CA ASN A 456 -7.93 12.93 -13.74
C ASN A 456 -8.01 12.68 -15.26
N GLY A 457 -8.83 11.72 -15.69
CA GLY A 457 -9.13 11.54 -17.12
C GLY A 457 -10.11 12.60 -17.60
N LEU A 458 -10.01 12.96 -18.88
CA LEU A 458 -10.84 14.01 -19.50
C LEU A 458 -12.33 13.78 -19.24
N LYS A 459 -12.80 12.55 -19.42
CA LYS A 459 -14.21 12.16 -19.20
C LYS A 459 -14.70 12.39 -17.79
N ASP A 460 -13.92 11.98 -16.79
CA ASP A 460 -14.30 12.17 -15.40
C ASP A 460 -14.30 13.67 -15.04
N THR A 461 -13.30 14.44 -15.48
CA THR A 461 -13.20 15.86 -15.12
C THR A 461 -14.21 16.74 -15.86
N ALA A 462 -14.40 16.53 -17.16
CA ALA A 462 -15.36 17.30 -17.95
C ALA A 462 -16.80 16.86 -17.65
N GLY A 463 -17.03 15.57 -17.35
CA GLY A 463 -18.31 15.10 -16.83
C GLY A 463 -18.73 15.79 -15.52
N PHE A 464 -17.77 16.04 -14.62
CA PHE A 464 -18.03 16.87 -13.44
C PHE A 464 -18.39 18.32 -13.76
N LEU A 465 -17.92 18.85 -14.90
CA LEU A 465 -18.31 20.18 -15.40
C LEU A 465 -19.65 20.17 -16.16
N GLY A 466 -20.33 19.02 -16.24
CA GLY A 466 -21.62 18.87 -16.91
C GLY A 466 -21.54 18.44 -18.37
N PHE A 467 -20.34 18.16 -18.91
CA PHE A 467 -20.21 17.64 -20.27
C PHE A 467 -20.73 16.21 -20.35
N THR A 468 -21.62 15.95 -21.31
CA THR A 468 -22.21 14.63 -21.52
C THR A 468 -21.90 14.17 -22.93
N TRP A 469 -21.25 13.00 -23.05
CA TRP A 469 -21.03 12.37 -24.35
C TRP A 469 -22.36 11.82 -24.89
N ALA A 470 -22.48 11.78 -26.21
CA ALA A 470 -23.72 11.35 -26.86
C ALA A 470 -24.08 9.88 -26.57
N ASN A 471 -23.08 9.06 -26.24
CA ASN A 471 -23.27 7.65 -25.95
C ASN A 471 -22.45 7.23 -24.72
N ALA A 472 -23.07 6.48 -23.82
CA ALA A 472 -22.44 5.95 -22.60
C ALA A 472 -21.27 4.99 -22.89
N ASP A 473 -21.27 4.34 -24.06
CA ASP A 473 -20.21 3.39 -24.46
C ASP A 473 -18.97 4.08 -25.04
N PHE A 474 -18.99 5.41 -25.19
CA PHE A 474 -17.81 6.14 -25.67
C PHE A 474 -16.64 5.91 -24.73
N SER A 475 -15.59 5.29 -25.23
CA SER A 475 -14.32 5.03 -24.55
C SER A 475 -13.22 4.74 -25.56
N GLY A 476 -11.98 5.09 -25.24
CA GLY A 476 -10.83 4.79 -26.12
C GLY A 476 -10.57 3.28 -26.33
N LEU A 477 -11.15 2.40 -25.51
CA LEU A 477 -11.11 0.96 -25.78
C LEU A 477 -12.15 0.56 -26.83
N ASN A 478 -13.38 1.06 -26.68
CA ASN A 478 -14.43 0.80 -27.66
C ASN A 478 -14.10 1.44 -29.02
N SER A 479 -13.37 2.56 -29.07
CA SER A 479 -12.92 3.13 -30.35
C SER A 479 -12.04 2.15 -31.15
N VAL A 480 -11.21 1.35 -30.49
CA VAL A 480 -10.44 0.26 -31.12
C VAL A 480 -11.38 -0.81 -31.70
N ALA A 481 -12.36 -1.28 -30.92
CA ALA A 481 -13.31 -2.28 -31.38
C ALA A 481 -14.14 -1.79 -32.58
N TRP A 482 -14.59 -0.53 -32.54
CA TRP A 482 -15.32 0.11 -33.63
C TRP A 482 -14.44 0.31 -34.86
N ARG A 483 -13.16 0.65 -34.69
CA ARG A 483 -12.24 0.76 -35.82
C ARG A 483 -12.09 -0.58 -36.55
N HIS A 484 -11.89 -1.68 -35.83
CA HIS A 484 -11.83 -3.01 -36.45
C HIS A 484 -13.14 -3.38 -37.15
N ARG A 485 -14.28 -3.14 -36.50
CA ARG A 485 -15.60 -3.38 -37.13
C ARG A 485 -15.80 -2.57 -38.40
N TRP A 486 -15.35 -1.32 -38.40
CA TRP A 486 -15.39 -0.47 -39.59
C TRP A 486 -14.51 -1.04 -40.72
N GLU A 487 -13.30 -1.53 -40.42
CA GLU A 487 -12.43 -2.16 -41.42
C GLU A 487 -13.04 -3.44 -42.01
N GLU A 488 -13.72 -4.24 -41.20
CA GLU A 488 -14.38 -5.47 -41.63
C GLU A 488 -15.63 -5.23 -42.50
N LEU A 489 -16.44 -4.23 -42.15
CA LEU A 489 -17.76 -4.02 -42.76
C LEU A 489 -17.81 -2.82 -43.72
N LEU A 490 -16.80 -1.95 -43.68
CA LEU A 490 -16.78 -0.64 -44.34
C LEU A 490 -18.03 0.20 -44.05
N ASP A 491 -18.59 0.04 -42.85
CA ASP A 491 -19.88 0.60 -42.45
C ASP A 491 -19.78 2.09 -42.07
N GLY A 492 -20.51 2.94 -42.79
CA GLY A 492 -20.56 4.38 -42.53
C GLY A 492 -21.04 4.76 -41.12
N THR A 493 -21.90 3.96 -40.48
CA THR A 493 -22.44 4.29 -39.15
C THR A 493 -21.37 4.22 -38.07
N THR A 494 -20.50 3.20 -38.13
CA THR A 494 -19.37 3.05 -37.21
C THR A 494 -18.33 4.16 -37.41
N LYS A 495 -18.08 4.60 -38.65
CA LYS A 495 -17.20 5.74 -38.94
C LYS A 495 -17.75 7.04 -38.34
N VAL A 496 -19.03 7.34 -38.55
CA VAL A 496 -19.70 8.51 -37.95
C VAL A 496 -19.62 8.48 -36.42
N LYS A 497 -19.78 7.29 -35.81
CA LYS A 497 -19.66 7.11 -34.36
C LYS A 497 -18.26 7.48 -33.85
N LEU A 498 -17.20 7.05 -34.54
CA LEU A 498 -15.81 7.40 -34.20
C LEU A 498 -15.51 8.89 -34.38
N LEU A 499 -15.95 9.47 -35.49
CA LEU A 499 -15.81 10.91 -35.75
C LEU A 499 -16.52 11.76 -34.69
N THR A 500 -17.74 11.35 -34.31
CA THR A 500 -18.51 12.02 -33.25
C THR A 500 -17.80 11.92 -31.90
N TYR A 501 -17.27 10.74 -31.57
CA TYR A 501 -16.57 10.52 -30.31
C TYR A 501 -15.34 11.45 -30.17
N ASN A 502 -14.47 11.45 -31.17
CA ASN A 502 -13.27 12.29 -31.22
C ASN A 502 -13.58 13.79 -31.24
N ALA A 503 -14.62 14.21 -31.97
CA ALA A 503 -15.08 15.60 -31.97
C ALA A 503 -15.58 16.05 -30.58
N GLN A 504 -16.26 15.16 -29.85
CA GLN A 504 -16.69 15.43 -28.47
C GLN A 504 -15.52 15.48 -27.49
N ASP A 505 -14.46 14.70 -27.69
CA ASP A 505 -13.24 14.78 -26.86
C ASP A 505 -12.53 16.13 -27.09
N CYS A 506 -12.46 16.64 -28.33
CA CYS A 506 -11.98 18.01 -28.61
C CYS A 506 -12.83 19.10 -27.93
N GLU A 507 -14.15 18.94 -27.92
CA GLU A 507 -15.07 19.88 -27.27
C GLU A 507 -14.96 19.85 -25.74
N ALA A 508 -14.88 18.66 -25.16
CA ALA A 508 -14.63 18.49 -23.72
C ALA A 508 -13.28 19.10 -23.33
N LEU A 509 -12.26 18.97 -24.18
CA LEU A 509 -10.96 19.60 -23.97
C LEU A 509 -11.03 21.14 -24.00
N SER A 510 -11.81 21.71 -24.94
CA SER A 510 -12.10 23.15 -24.97
C SER A 510 -12.73 23.62 -23.66
N LEU A 511 -13.82 22.96 -23.24
CA LEU A 511 -14.51 23.28 -21.98
C LEU A 511 -13.57 23.21 -20.76
N MET A 512 -12.74 22.17 -20.70
CA MET A 512 -11.76 22.01 -19.62
C MET A 512 -10.71 23.12 -19.63
N THR A 513 -10.25 23.52 -20.81
CA THR A 513 -9.28 24.61 -20.98
C THR A 513 -9.86 25.93 -20.51
N ASP A 514 -11.08 26.26 -20.95
CA ASP A 514 -11.79 27.48 -20.53
C ASP A 514 -11.97 27.49 -19.01
N ARG A 515 -12.38 26.36 -18.43
CA ARG A 515 -12.56 26.26 -16.99
C ARG A 515 -11.25 26.43 -16.23
N VAL A 516 -10.16 25.81 -16.67
CA VAL A 516 -8.84 25.99 -16.05
C VAL A 516 -8.37 27.44 -16.19
N GLY A 517 -8.56 28.05 -17.36
CA GLY A 517 -8.26 29.47 -17.61
C GLY A 517 -9.01 30.39 -16.65
N GLN A 518 -10.31 30.17 -16.43
CA GLN A 518 -11.10 30.91 -15.44
C GLN A 518 -10.57 30.75 -14.01
N LEU A 519 -10.23 29.52 -13.60
CA LEU A 519 -9.69 29.25 -12.27
C LEU A 519 -8.33 29.92 -12.05
N VAL A 520 -7.48 29.94 -13.08
CA VAL A 520 -6.18 30.64 -13.05
C VAL A 520 -6.37 32.15 -13.07
N GLY A 521 -7.31 32.69 -13.85
CA GLY A 521 -7.62 34.12 -13.87
C GLY A 521 -8.18 34.64 -12.54
N GLN A 522 -9.06 33.89 -11.90
CA GLN A 522 -9.60 34.20 -10.57
C GLN A 522 -8.50 34.28 -9.51
N LEU A 523 -7.51 33.39 -9.56
CA LEU A 523 -6.34 33.42 -8.69
C LEU A 523 -5.53 34.72 -8.78
N VAL A 524 -5.43 35.30 -9.98
CA VAL A 524 -4.72 36.56 -10.21
C VAL A 524 -5.55 37.75 -9.69
N ALA A 525 -6.87 37.72 -9.89
CA ALA A 525 -7.81 38.78 -9.52
C ALA A 525 -8.15 38.82 -8.01
N GLU A 526 -8.14 37.70 -7.29
CA GLU A 526 -8.44 37.61 -5.84
C GLU A 526 -7.36 38.24 -4.93
N SER A 527 -6.38 38.94 -5.51
CA SER A 527 -5.50 39.87 -4.80
C SER A 527 -6.23 41.08 -4.20
N SER A 528 -7.49 41.36 -4.61
CA SER A 528 -8.20 42.60 -4.22
C SER A 528 -9.61 42.47 -3.65
N THR A 529 -10.35 41.35 -3.75
CA THR A 529 -11.67 41.23 -3.08
C THR A 529 -12.13 39.78 -2.93
N GLN A 530 -12.50 39.39 -1.71
CA GLN A 530 -13.02 38.06 -1.36
C GLN A 530 -14.42 37.82 -1.94
N SER A 531 -14.53 36.99 -2.97
CA SER A 531 -15.77 36.31 -3.34
C SER A 531 -15.47 35.12 -4.26
N GLY A 532 -14.67 34.16 -3.77
CA GLY A 532 -14.48 32.89 -4.46
C GLY A 532 -15.79 32.11 -4.52
N GLY A 533 -16.27 31.82 -5.73
CA GLY A 533 -17.52 31.08 -5.96
C GLY A 533 -17.59 29.81 -5.12
N ALA A 534 -18.77 29.49 -4.57
CA ALA A 534 -19.02 28.53 -3.48
C ALA A 534 -18.39 27.10 -3.61
N HIS A 535 -17.85 26.75 -4.77
CA HIS A 535 -17.32 25.45 -5.15
C HIS A 535 -15.80 25.35 -5.37
N VAL A 536 -15.02 26.43 -5.21
CA VAL A 536 -13.54 26.42 -5.38
C VAL A 536 -12.84 26.75 -4.06
N VAL A 537 -11.79 26.00 -3.72
CA VAL A 537 -11.05 26.16 -2.45
C VAL A 537 -9.54 26.18 -2.69
N HIS A 538 -8.89 27.26 -2.27
CA HIS A 538 -7.42 27.35 -2.24
C HIS A 538 -6.85 26.64 -1.01
N ALA A 539 -6.19 25.52 -1.22
CA ALA A 539 -5.65 24.67 -0.16
C ALA A 539 -4.44 25.30 0.56
N ASP A 540 -3.78 26.29 -0.06
CA ASP A 540 -2.64 27.02 0.53
C ASP A 540 -3.05 28.37 1.16
N ALA A 541 -4.31 28.78 1.04
CA ALA A 541 -4.77 30.04 1.60
C ALA A 541 -4.73 30.01 3.14
N GLU A 542 -4.34 31.11 3.77
CA GLU A 542 -4.24 31.23 5.23
C GLU A 542 -5.57 30.92 5.93
N GLN A 543 -6.70 31.22 5.28
CA GLN A 543 -8.04 30.90 5.76
C GLN A 543 -8.31 29.39 5.80
N PHE A 544 -7.78 28.62 4.83
CA PHE A 544 -7.85 27.16 4.84
C PHE A 544 -6.95 26.58 5.93
N HIS A 545 -5.77 27.16 6.15
CA HIS A 545 -4.91 26.83 7.29
C HIS A 545 -5.56 27.14 8.64
N ALA A 546 -6.28 28.26 8.77
CA ALA A 546 -6.99 28.65 10.00
C ALA A 546 -8.19 27.73 10.29
N LYS A 547 -9.02 27.43 9.28
CA LYS A 547 -10.14 26.47 9.38
C LYS A 547 -9.69 25.03 9.61
N SER A 548 -8.51 24.63 9.11
CA SER A 548 -8.00 23.24 9.26
C SER A 548 -7.32 22.95 10.60
N LYS A 549 -6.83 23.98 11.33
CA LYS A 549 -6.17 23.78 12.63
C LYS A 549 -7.13 23.37 13.75
N TRP A 550 -8.40 23.79 13.67
CA TRP A 550 -9.42 23.55 14.68
C TRP A 550 -10.78 23.32 14.01
N ARG A 551 -10.94 22.23 13.25
CA ARG A 551 -12.29 21.82 12.84
C ARG A 551 -13.06 21.36 14.09
N ALA A 552 -14.35 21.66 14.15
CA ALA A 552 -15.25 20.91 15.02
C ALA A 552 -15.10 19.43 14.65
N PHE A 553 -14.70 18.60 15.61
CA PHE A 553 -14.63 17.16 15.41
C PHE A 553 -16.08 16.68 15.25
N ILE A 554 -16.39 16.21 14.05
CA ILE A 554 -17.67 15.59 13.71
C ILE A 554 -17.37 14.13 13.47
N SER A 555 -18.04 13.25 14.21
CA SER A 555 -17.81 11.81 14.15
C SER A 555 -19.11 11.10 13.76
N PRO A 556 -19.07 10.16 12.80
CA PRO A 556 -20.23 9.32 12.49
C PRO A 556 -20.65 8.45 13.68
N VAL A 557 -19.77 8.29 14.67
CA VAL A 557 -20.09 7.69 15.98
C VAL A 557 -20.42 8.82 16.96
N ASN A 558 -21.71 8.99 17.27
CA ASN A 558 -22.25 10.03 18.15
C ASN A 558 -21.58 10.01 19.56
N GLY A 559 -21.16 8.82 20.03
CA GLY A 559 -20.40 8.68 21.27
C GLY A 559 -19.06 9.44 21.29
N PHE A 560 -18.36 9.53 20.16
CA PHE A 560 -17.12 10.32 20.09
C PHE A 560 -17.37 11.82 20.05
N GLU A 561 -18.51 12.29 19.54
CA GLU A 561 -18.87 13.70 19.65
C GLU A 561 -19.13 14.08 21.10
N LYS A 562 -19.84 13.23 21.86
CA LYS A 562 -20.03 13.41 23.30
C LYS A 562 -18.70 13.41 24.05
N ILE A 563 -17.80 12.48 23.72
CA ILE A 563 -16.45 12.46 24.30
C ILE A 563 -15.69 13.74 23.95
N ASN A 564 -15.73 14.21 22.70
CA ASN A 564 -15.01 15.41 22.29
C ASN A 564 -15.60 16.70 22.90
N ALA A 565 -16.92 16.80 23.02
CA ALA A 565 -17.61 17.88 23.72
C ALA A 565 -17.26 17.90 25.23
N ALA A 566 -17.17 16.72 25.84
CA ALA A 566 -16.70 16.55 27.22
C ALA A 566 -15.18 16.69 27.37
N ALA A 567 -14.41 16.56 26.28
CA ALA A 567 -12.95 16.64 26.25
C ALA A 567 -12.43 18.08 26.21
N HIS A 568 -13.26 19.08 26.54
CA HIS A 568 -12.84 20.45 26.74
C HIS A 568 -11.99 20.57 28.03
N TRP A 569 -10.82 19.94 28.01
CA TRP A 569 -9.82 19.97 29.06
C TRP A 569 -9.07 21.29 28.96
N ASP A 570 -9.02 22.04 30.06
CA ASP A 570 -8.32 23.32 30.19
C ASP A 570 -6.77 23.20 30.16
N TYR A 571 -6.26 22.16 29.50
CA TYR A 571 -4.85 21.81 29.45
C TYR A 571 -4.02 22.84 28.65
N GLN A 572 -4.62 23.49 27.65
CA GLN A 572 -3.93 24.48 26.82
C GLN A 572 -3.74 25.82 27.54
N ARG A 573 -4.67 26.28 28.38
CA ARG A 573 -4.53 27.59 29.06
C ARG A 573 -3.44 27.60 30.13
N HIS A 574 -3.09 26.43 30.69
CA HIS A 574 -2.08 26.32 31.74
C HIS A 574 -0.67 25.92 31.26
N ARG A 575 -0.48 25.48 30.01
CA ARG A 575 0.81 24.91 29.55
C ARG A 575 1.29 25.33 28.16
N VAL A 576 0.45 25.86 27.28
CA VAL A 576 0.86 26.26 25.91
C VAL A 576 0.51 27.72 25.66
N TYR A 577 1.53 28.58 25.60
CA TYR A 577 1.38 29.96 25.16
C TYR A 577 1.56 30.03 23.64
N ALA A 578 0.51 30.43 22.91
CA ALA A 578 0.68 30.92 21.55
C ALA A 578 1.21 32.36 21.61
N ARG A 579 2.29 32.67 20.88
CA ARG A 579 2.79 34.06 20.78
C ARG A 579 1.76 34.90 20.04
N SER A 580 0.92 35.64 20.76
CA SER A 580 0.28 36.84 20.22
C SER A 580 1.35 37.92 20.04
N ALA A 581 1.22 38.74 18.99
CA ALA A 581 2.25 39.70 18.56
C ALA A 581 2.61 40.77 19.59
N THR A 582 1.82 40.94 20.64
CA THR A 582 2.21 41.70 21.83
C THR A 582 3.02 40.79 22.75
N ALA A 583 4.28 41.16 22.98
CA ALA A 583 5.14 40.54 23.97
C ALA A 583 4.49 40.64 25.36
N ALA A 584 3.61 39.69 25.67
CA ALA A 584 3.11 39.51 27.02
C ALA A 584 4.34 39.27 27.90
N LYS A 585 4.60 40.23 28.80
CA LYS A 585 5.66 40.15 29.82
C LYS A 585 5.64 38.72 30.35
N ARG A 586 6.79 38.03 30.26
CA ARG A 586 6.97 36.70 30.86
C ARG A 586 6.35 36.76 32.25
N ALA A 587 5.24 36.06 32.46
CA ALA A 587 4.80 35.80 33.82
C ALA A 587 6.00 35.12 34.49
N ALA A 588 6.54 35.76 35.52
CA ALA A 588 7.62 35.17 36.29
C ALA A 588 7.19 33.74 36.65
N PRO A 589 8.05 32.73 36.49
CA PRO A 589 7.71 31.39 36.92
C PRO A 589 7.17 31.52 38.34
N PRO A 590 6.03 30.89 38.69
CA PRO A 590 5.53 30.99 40.04
C PRO A 590 6.69 30.63 40.95
N HIS A 591 7.14 31.58 41.77
CA HIS A 591 8.20 31.32 42.73
C HIS A 591 7.85 29.99 43.39
N PRO A 592 8.79 29.03 43.48
CA PRO A 592 8.51 27.77 44.16
C PRO A 592 7.95 28.18 45.51
N ARG A 593 6.65 27.95 45.72
CA ARG A 593 6.05 28.18 47.03
C ARG A 593 6.90 27.33 47.93
N SER A 594 7.71 27.94 48.80
CA SER A 594 8.49 27.16 49.75
C SER A 594 7.48 26.27 50.42
N LEU A 595 7.61 24.95 50.24
CA LEU A 595 6.73 24.00 50.90
C LEU A 595 6.75 24.41 52.36
N ARG A 596 5.63 24.96 52.86
CA ARG A 596 5.45 25.21 54.29
C ARG A 596 5.85 23.90 54.97
N PRO A 597 6.57 23.90 56.10
CA PRO A 597 6.99 22.67 56.75
C PRO A 597 5.75 21.79 56.96
N GLU A 598 5.59 20.78 56.09
CA GLU A 598 4.41 19.92 56.08
C GLU A 598 4.39 19.21 57.43
N GLN A 599 3.27 19.32 58.17
CA GLN A 599 3.09 18.57 59.40
C GLN A 599 3.31 17.08 59.11
N ALA A 600 4.02 16.40 60.00
CA ALA A 600 4.32 14.99 59.84
C ALA A 600 3.02 14.18 59.81
N GLN A 601 2.76 13.50 58.70
CA GLN A 601 1.57 12.67 58.49
C GLN A 601 1.70 11.29 59.15
N LEU A 602 2.90 10.96 59.62
CA LEU A 602 3.21 9.75 60.38
C LEU A 602 4.41 10.01 61.29
N VAL A 603 4.36 9.53 62.52
CA VAL A 603 5.49 9.55 63.45
C VAL A 603 5.91 8.12 63.74
N ILE A 604 7.16 7.79 63.46
CA ILE A 604 7.74 6.47 63.75
C ILE A 604 8.75 6.64 64.88
N VAL A 605 8.50 5.98 66.00
CA VAL A 605 9.41 5.97 67.16
C VAL A 605 10.25 4.70 67.09
N TRP A 606 11.56 4.85 66.94
CA TRP A 606 12.47 3.72 66.87
C TRP A 606 12.75 3.16 68.27
N PRO A 607 12.89 1.82 68.40
CA PRO A 607 13.18 1.19 69.67
C PRO A 607 14.51 1.68 70.25
N ALA A 608 14.57 1.77 71.58
CA ALA A 608 15.81 2.12 72.27
C ALA A 608 16.86 1.01 72.07
N SER A 609 18.11 1.43 71.87
CA SER A 609 19.23 0.49 71.85
C SER A 609 19.68 0.20 73.28
N HIS A 610 19.74 -1.08 73.64
CA HIS A 610 20.07 -1.52 75.00
C HIS A 610 21.59 -1.71 75.22
N GLY A 611 22.41 -1.65 74.16
CA GLY A 611 23.87 -1.77 74.25
C GLY A 611 24.60 -1.17 73.04
N CYS A 612 25.89 -0.90 73.19
CA CYS A 612 26.71 -0.37 72.10
C CYS A 612 26.92 -1.43 70.99
N PRO A 613 26.72 -1.12 69.70
CA PRO A 613 26.86 -2.09 68.61
C PRO A 613 28.29 -2.59 68.40
N LYS A 614 29.32 -1.89 68.91
CA LYS A 614 30.73 -2.32 68.79
C LYS A 614 31.22 -3.20 69.94
N CYS A 615 30.85 -2.88 71.19
CA CYS A 615 31.36 -3.59 72.37
C CYS A 615 30.28 -4.26 73.22
N GLN A 616 29.01 -4.20 72.79
CA GLN A 616 27.82 -4.78 73.42
C GLN A 616 27.54 -4.39 74.88
N ARG A 617 28.34 -3.51 75.49
CA ARG A 617 28.11 -3.02 76.85
C ARG A 617 26.79 -2.25 76.96
N LYS A 618 26.07 -2.49 78.06
CA LYS A 618 24.79 -1.82 78.38
C LYS A 618 24.97 -0.30 78.43
N VAL A 619 23.99 0.41 77.88
CA VAL A 619 24.06 1.87 77.78
C VAL A 619 23.85 2.52 79.14
N ARG A 620 24.86 3.24 79.64
CA ARG A 620 24.80 3.98 80.93
C ARG A 620 24.55 5.48 80.76
N SER A 621 24.63 6.02 79.55
CA SER A 621 24.45 7.44 79.24
C SER A 621 22.97 7.80 79.02
N LYS A 622 22.51 8.98 79.49
CA LYS A 622 21.18 9.52 79.16
C LYS A 622 21.02 9.60 77.63
N ALA A 623 19.92 9.05 77.11
CA ALA A 623 19.62 9.08 75.69
C ALA A 623 19.29 10.50 75.22
N THR A 624 19.92 10.98 74.15
CA THR A 624 19.51 12.22 73.48
C THR A 624 18.43 11.90 72.47
N LYS A 625 17.25 12.51 72.63
CA LYS A 625 16.16 12.40 71.66
C LYS A 625 16.50 13.23 70.42
N LYS A 626 16.60 12.59 69.26
CA LYS A 626 16.76 13.24 67.95
C LYS A 626 15.57 12.91 67.07
N SER A 627 15.16 13.81 66.20
CA SER A 627 14.14 13.51 65.18
C SER A 627 14.53 14.05 63.82
N THR A 628 14.15 13.34 62.77
CA THR A 628 14.29 13.80 61.39
C THR A 628 12.96 13.62 60.67
N THR A 629 12.59 14.61 59.86
CA THR A 629 11.38 14.54 59.02
C THR A 629 11.82 14.32 57.58
N VAL A 630 11.28 13.29 56.95
CA VAL A 630 11.60 12.90 55.59
C VAL A 630 10.37 12.89 54.71
N HIS A 631 10.57 13.15 53.43
CA HIS A 631 9.60 12.86 52.40
C HIS A 631 9.82 11.43 51.89
N ASP A 632 8.82 10.57 52.03
CA ASP A 632 8.87 9.19 51.59
C ASP A 632 7.71 8.82 50.68
N ILE A 633 7.74 7.61 50.14
CA ILE A 633 6.63 6.99 49.42
C ILE A 633 6.15 5.73 50.14
N VAL A 634 4.85 5.50 50.09
CA VAL A 634 4.19 4.33 50.64
C VAL A 634 3.61 3.51 49.50
N PHE A 635 4.01 2.24 49.42
CA PHE A 635 3.47 1.26 48.49
C PHE A 635 2.18 0.67 49.08
N GLY A 636 1.07 0.82 48.38
CA GLY A 636 -0.17 0.08 48.61
C GLY A 636 -0.40 -0.93 47.49
N ARG A 637 -1.32 -1.87 47.69
CA ARG A 637 -1.61 -2.98 46.74
C ARG A 637 -1.74 -2.54 45.27
N HIS A 638 -2.33 -1.37 45.03
CA HIS A 638 -2.50 -0.80 43.69
C HIS A 638 -2.20 0.71 43.66
N SER A 639 -1.40 1.24 44.58
CA SER A 639 -1.16 2.69 44.65
C SER A 639 0.20 3.05 45.20
N LEU A 640 0.74 4.18 44.76
CA LEU A 640 1.95 4.79 45.31
C LEU A 640 1.63 6.20 45.81
N LYS A 641 1.83 6.45 47.10
CA LYS A 641 1.46 7.74 47.73
C LYS A 641 2.68 8.40 48.37
N ARG A 642 2.86 9.70 48.15
CA ARG A 642 3.82 10.52 48.91
C ARG A 642 3.33 10.69 50.34
N ARG A 643 4.22 10.57 51.33
CA ARG A 643 3.93 10.81 52.75
C ARG A 643 5.09 11.52 53.44
N VAL A 644 4.78 12.42 54.37
CA VAL A 644 5.77 13.06 55.25
C VAL A 644 5.87 12.28 56.55
N VAL A 645 7.05 11.72 56.83
CA VAL A 645 7.28 10.83 57.98
C VAL A 645 8.30 11.44 58.92
N LYS A 646 7.97 11.57 60.20
CA LYS A 646 8.89 11.99 61.26
C LYS A 646 9.41 10.76 62.01
N HIS A 647 10.71 10.51 61.91
CA HIS A 647 11.36 9.47 62.68
C HIS A 647 11.96 10.06 63.96
N VAL A 648 11.68 9.42 65.09
CA VAL A 648 12.18 9.81 66.42
C VAL A 648 13.11 8.73 66.92
N PHE A 649 14.35 9.12 67.21
CA PHE A 649 15.44 8.25 67.65
C PHE A 649 15.87 8.61 69.07
N ARG A 650 16.37 7.60 69.78
CA ARG A 650 17.15 7.77 71.01
C ARG A 650 18.60 7.50 70.66
N THR A 651 19.44 8.53 70.71
CA THR A 651 20.86 8.44 70.40
C THR A 651 21.70 8.39 71.67
N TYR A 652 22.81 7.68 71.61
CA TYR A 652 23.67 7.38 72.75
C TYR A 652 25.13 7.53 72.36
N HIS A 653 25.97 7.92 73.32
CA HIS A 653 27.41 8.01 73.15
C HIS A 653 28.11 6.94 74.00
N CYS A 654 28.83 6.02 73.36
CA CYS A 654 29.62 5.02 74.09
C CYS A 654 30.95 5.63 74.56
N ARG A 655 31.14 5.82 75.87
CA ARG A 655 32.38 6.40 76.42
C ARG A 655 33.65 5.57 76.13
N GLN A 656 33.52 4.26 75.95
CA GLN A 656 34.67 3.38 75.70
C GLN A 656 35.05 3.32 74.22
N CYS A 657 34.08 3.07 73.34
CA CYS A 657 34.34 3.02 71.91
C CYS A 657 34.35 4.42 71.25
N ARG A 658 33.98 5.47 71.99
CA ARG A 658 33.80 6.85 71.52
C ARG A 658 32.92 6.98 70.27
N VAL A 659 31.91 6.10 70.14
CA VAL A 659 30.99 6.08 68.98
C VAL A 659 29.57 6.48 69.38
N ASP A 660 28.94 7.25 68.50
CA ASP A 660 27.51 7.61 68.59
C ASP A 660 26.63 6.60 67.85
N PHE A 661 25.67 6.01 68.56
CA PHE A 661 24.77 4.98 68.03
C PHE A 661 23.31 5.24 68.42
N GLY A 662 22.38 4.43 67.89
CA GLY A 662 20.93 4.57 68.11
C GLY A 662 20.19 5.38 67.03
N MET A 663 20.90 5.97 66.07
CA MET A 663 20.32 6.47 64.83
C MET A 663 20.92 5.69 63.67
N GLU A 664 20.06 5.10 62.85
CA GLU A 664 20.45 4.32 61.69
C GLU A 664 21.13 5.20 60.62
N GLU A 665 22.15 4.63 59.96
CA GLU A 665 23.04 5.33 59.03
C GLU A 665 22.30 5.94 57.82
N ARG A 666 21.27 5.26 57.31
CA ARG A 666 20.46 5.72 56.16
C ARG A 666 19.85 7.11 56.40
N PHE A 667 19.42 7.40 57.64
CA PHE A 667 18.87 8.72 57.98
C PHE A 667 19.93 9.80 58.11
N ARG A 668 21.19 9.43 58.38
CA ARG A 668 22.32 10.37 58.37
C ARG A 668 22.68 10.78 56.94
N LEU A 669 22.65 9.81 56.01
CA LEU A 669 23.00 10.00 54.60
C LEU A 669 21.92 10.73 53.81
N PHE A 670 20.64 10.42 54.02
CA PHE A 670 19.55 10.89 53.16
C PHE A 670 18.65 11.97 53.78
N ARG A 671 18.88 12.38 55.04
CA ARG A 671 18.26 13.48 55.85
C ARG A 671 16.82 13.94 55.54
N GLN A 672 16.54 14.38 54.31
CA GLN A 672 15.24 14.87 53.83
C GLN A 672 14.42 13.81 53.08
N TYR A 673 15.00 12.65 52.76
CA TYR A 673 14.42 11.63 51.89
C TYR A 673 14.28 10.30 52.61
N GLY A 674 13.09 9.71 52.51
CA GLY A 674 12.82 8.39 53.03
C GLY A 674 13.44 7.31 52.15
N TRP A 675 13.70 6.15 52.75
CA TRP A 675 14.44 5.08 52.07
C TRP A 675 13.64 4.45 50.94
N ASN A 676 12.31 4.33 51.07
CA ASN A 676 11.48 3.76 50.02
C ASN A 676 11.50 4.65 48.76
N LEU A 677 11.50 5.97 48.94
CA LEU A 677 11.66 6.93 47.85
C LEU A 677 13.02 6.75 47.15
N VAL A 678 14.10 6.62 47.91
CA VAL A 678 15.44 6.41 47.36
C VAL A 678 15.48 5.08 46.60
N ALA A 679 15.04 3.97 47.20
CA ALA A 679 15.03 2.66 46.57
C ALA A 679 14.22 2.65 45.26
N TYR A 680 13.03 3.26 45.24
CA TYR A 680 12.19 3.29 44.04
C TYR A 680 12.77 4.14 42.91
N LEU A 681 13.46 5.24 43.24
CA LEU A 681 14.20 6.01 42.24
C LEU A 681 15.29 5.16 41.58
N PHE A 682 16.03 4.36 42.35
CA PHE A 682 17.10 3.52 41.81
C PHE A 682 16.58 2.30 41.08
N PHE A 683 15.48 1.71 41.53
CA PHE A 683 14.78 0.65 40.79
C PHE A 683 14.42 1.12 39.37
N GLN A 684 13.87 2.33 39.22
CA GLN A 684 13.57 2.87 37.89
C GLN A 684 14.81 3.12 37.02
N LEU A 685 15.93 3.53 37.64
CA LEU A 685 17.16 3.84 36.92
C LEU A 685 17.93 2.58 36.51
N VAL A 686 17.99 1.58 37.39
CA VAL A 686 18.85 0.39 37.26
C VAL A 686 18.06 -0.77 36.67
N GLU A 687 16.95 -1.17 37.30
CA GLU A 687 16.16 -2.31 36.84
C GLU A 687 15.39 -1.97 35.57
N LEU A 688 14.67 -0.85 35.58
CA LEU A 688 13.81 -0.47 34.46
C LEU A 688 14.54 0.32 33.36
N ASN A 689 15.83 0.60 33.53
CA ASN A 689 16.67 1.33 32.57
C ASN A 689 16.07 2.67 32.09
N ILE A 690 15.32 3.37 32.95
CA ILE A 690 14.68 4.64 32.59
C ILE A 690 15.70 5.78 32.66
N PRO A 691 15.83 6.63 31.62
CA PRO A 691 16.76 7.74 31.63
C PRO A 691 16.55 8.67 32.83
N GLN A 692 17.65 9.07 33.47
CA GLN A 692 17.62 9.86 34.71
C GLN A 692 16.78 11.14 34.63
N LEU A 693 16.88 11.86 33.51
CA LEU A 693 16.11 13.08 33.28
C LEU A 693 14.60 12.79 33.24
N THR A 694 14.21 11.64 32.69
CA THR A 694 12.82 11.17 32.64
C THR A 694 12.31 10.81 34.03
N VAL A 695 13.11 10.09 34.82
CA VAL A 695 12.77 9.76 36.22
C VAL A 695 12.52 11.04 37.04
N VAL A 696 13.45 12.01 37.01
CA VAL A 696 13.29 13.28 37.75
C VAL A 696 12.04 14.05 37.31
N ARG A 697 11.78 14.15 36.00
CA ARG A 697 10.59 14.83 35.47
C ARG A 697 9.30 14.14 35.91
N HIS A 698 9.25 12.81 35.85
CA HIS A 698 8.10 12.02 36.25
C HIS A 698 7.79 12.19 37.76
N PHE A 699 8.81 12.11 38.62
CA PHE A 699 8.64 12.29 40.06
C PHE A 699 8.23 13.70 40.45
N ASN A 700 8.81 14.73 39.83
CA ASN A 700 8.40 16.10 40.07
C ASN A 700 6.94 16.32 39.63
N ARG A 701 6.53 15.71 38.53
CA ARG A 701 5.17 15.80 38.03
C ARG A 701 4.15 15.10 38.94
N LEU A 702 4.45 13.87 39.38
CA LEU A 702 3.51 13.07 40.17
C LEU A 702 3.48 13.45 41.65
N PHE A 703 4.65 13.67 42.24
CA PHE A 703 4.79 13.82 43.70
C PHE A 703 5.23 15.22 44.13
N ARG A 704 5.44 16.15 43.19
CA ARG A 704 5.78 17.56 43.46
C ARG A 704 6.95 17.73 44.43
N PHE A 705 8.02 16.98 44.19
CA PHE A 705 9.25 17.07 44.98
C PHE A 705 10.16 18.23 44.53
N ASP A 706 9.90 18.87 43.38
CA ASP A 706 10.66 20.01 42.84
C ASP A 706 12.19 19.78 42.84
N ARG A 707 12.62 18.63 42.29
CA ARG A 707 14.02 18.18 42.29
C ARG A 707 14.76 18.52 41.01
N SER A 708 16.00 18.94 41.14
CA SER A 708 16.95 19.01 40.04
C SER A 708 17.57 17.64 39.77
N THR A 709 18.17 17.49 38.58
CA THR A 709 19.02 16.35 38.23
C THR A 709 20.24 16.23 39.14
N SER A 710 20.76 17.34 39.66
CA SER A 710 21.90 17.36 40.59
C SER A 710 21.58 16.66 41.92
N THR A 711 20.36 16.77 42.44
CA THR A 711 19.94 16.07 43.65
C THR A 711 20.03 14.56 43.50
N LEU A 712 19.61 14.03 42.34
CA LEU A 712 19.67 12.58 42.07
C LEU A 712 21.11 12.09 41.87
N ASN A 713 22.00 12.89 41.29
CA ASN A 713 23.44 12.58 41.22
C ASN A 713 24.08 12.50 42.62
N ASN A 714 23.71 13.43 43.51
CA ASN A 714 24.18 13.38 44.90
C ASN A 714 23.65 12.15 45.64
N MET A 715 22.39 11.76 45.39
CA MET A 715 21.85 10.51 45.92
C MET A 715 22.60 9.29 45.39
N LYS A 716 22.95 9.23 44.10
CA LYS A 716 23.77 8.16 43.50
C LYS A 716 25.07 7.99 44.25
N THR A 717 25.81 9.07 44.44
CA THR A 717 27.08 9.05 45.17
C THR A 717 26.92 8.47 46.58
N ARG A 718 25.85 8.85 47.30
CA ARG A 718 25.58 8.36 48.66
C ARG A 718 25.13 6.90 48.70
N VAL A 719 24.29 6.47 47.75
CA VAL A 719 23.83 5.07 47.63
C VAL A 719 25.01 4.16 47.27
N THR A 720 25.88 4.59 46.35
CA THR A 720 27.11 3.87 46.00
C THR A 720 28.03 3.71 47.20
N GLY A 721 28.20 4.76 48.02
CA GLY A 721 28.97 4.67 49.27
C GLY A 721 28.34 3.68 50.26
N TYR A 722 27.03 3.75 50.47
CA TYR A 722 26.30 2.86 51.39
C TYR A 722 26.39 1.38 51.01
N TYR A 723 26.29 1.06 49.71
CA TYR A 723 26.42 -0.32 49.20
C TYR A 723 27.86 -0.72 48.87
N GLY A 724 28.87 0.06 49.27
CA GLY A 724 30.27 -0.22 48.96
C GLY A 724 30.74 -1.58 49.48
N GLU A 725 30.44 -1.89 50.75
CA GLU A 725 30.77 -3.18 51.36
C GLU A 725 30.01 -4.35 50.70
N THR A 726 28.73 -4.15 50.37
CA THR A 726 27.93 -5.15 49.66
C THR A 726 28.49 -5.43 48.27
N LYS A 727 28.85 -4.38 47.52
CA LYS A 727 29.49 -4.49 46.20
C LYS A 727 30.79 -5.30 46.31
N GLN A 728 31.63 -5.00 47.30
CA GLN A 728 32.89 -5.71 47.50
C GLN A 728 32.67 -7.20 47.80
N ARG A 729 31.70 -7.53 48.66
CA ARG A 729 31.33 -8.94 48.94
C ARG A 729 30.78 -9.67 47.71
N ILE A 730 29.93 -9.01 46.92
CA ILE A 730 29.41 -9.58 45.67
C ILE A 730 30.56 -9.82 44.69
N LEU A 731 31.49 -8.88 44.57
CA LEU A 731 32.66 -9.01 43.70
C LEU A 731 33.57 -10.16 44.16
N GLU A 732 33.87 -10.26 45.45
CA GLU A 732 34.63 -11.38 46.02
C GLU A 732 33.94 -12.72 45.78
N HIS A 733 32.62 -12.77 45.85
CA HIS A 733 31.84 -13.97 45.54
C HIS A 733 31.93 -14.34 44.06
N ILE A 734 31.80 -13.37 43.15
CA ILE A 734 31.97 -13.56 41.70
C ILE A 734 33.38 -14.08 41.38
N ILE A 735 34.42 -13.48 41.97
CA ILE A 735 35.83 -13.87 41.76
C ILE A 735 36.11 -15.30 42.25
N ARG A 736 35.46 -15.73 43.34
CA ARG A 736 35.58 -17.10 43.86
C ARG A 736 34.78 -18.13 43.06
N GLY A 737 33.84 -17.68 42.22
CA GLY A 737 33.03 -18.55 41.37
C GLY A 737 33.84 -19.16 40.23
N ARG A 738 33.53 -20.40 39.84
CA ARG A 738 34.14 -21.06 38.67
C ARG A 738 33.49 -20.67 37.33
N LEU A 739 32.38 -19.92 37.38
CA LEU A 739 31.55 -19.56 36.24
C LEU A 739 31.04 -18.14 36.42
N VAL A 740 31.20 -17.30 35.38
CA VAL A 740 30.63 -15.95 35.31
C VAL A 740 29.73 -15.89 34.10
N HIS A 741 28.44 -15.62 34.31
CA HIS A 741 27.51 -15.32 33.22
C HIS A 741 27.65 -13.83 32.87
N ALA A 742 28.11 -13.53 31.65
CA ALA A 742 28.08 -12.19 31.09
C ALA A 742 26.97 -12.13 30.02
N ASP A 743 26.07 -11.18 30.14
CA ASP A 743 25.00 -10.92 29.18
C ASP A 743 25.31 -9.61 28.44
N GLU A 744 25.36 -9.67 27.11
CA GLU A 744 25.71 -8.51 26.28
C GLU A 744 24.50 -7.59 26.14
N THR A 745 24.52 -6.45 26.83
CA THR A 745 23.42 -5.48 26.73
C THR A 745 23.68 -4.53 25.57
N ARG A 746 22.82 -4.57 24.54
CA ARG A 746 22.89 -3.60 23.42
C ARG A 746 22.62 -2.18 23.91
N ALA A 747 23.62 -1.31 23.82
CA ALA A 747 23.52 0.11 24.15
C ALA A 747 23.72 0.98 22.89
N ASN A 748 22.85 1.97 22.69
CA ASN A 748 22.98 2.94 21.61
C ASN A 748 23.61 4.23 22.15
N SER A 749 24.82 4.55 21.70
CA SER A 749 25.49 5.82 22.01
C SER A 749 25.69 6.61 20.73
N LYS A 750 25.06 7.79 20.67
CA LYS A 750 25.17 8.75 19.55
C LYS A 750 24.88 8.14 18.16
N GLY A 751 23.90 7.25 18.07
CA GLY A 751 23.48 6.65 16.80
C GLY A 751 24.33 5.47 16.35
N LYS A 752 25.29 5.01 17.17
CA LYS A 752 26.01 3.75 16.97
C LYS A 752 25.56 2.74 18.04
N THR A 753 25.14 1.57 17.58
CA THR A 753 24.80 0.43 18.45
C THR A 753 26.09 -0.27 18.85
N GLY A 754 26.36 -0.37 20.14
CA GLY A 754 27.43 -1.18 20.74
C GLY A 754 26.86 -2.13 21.78
N PHE A 755 27.72 -2.98 22.34
CA PHE A 755 27.38 -3.91 23.42
C PHE A 755 28.16 -3.51 24.68
N VAL A 756 27.53 -3.62 25.84
CA VAL A 756 28.17 -3.45 27.17
C VAL A 756 28.12 -4.78 27.89
#